data_AF-A0ABC9E339-F1
#
_entry.id   AF-A0ABC9E339-F1
#
_cell.length_a   1.000
_cell.length_b   1.000
_cell.length_c   1.000
_cell.angle_alpha   90.00
_cell.angle_beta   90.00
_cell.angle_gamma   90.00
#
_symmetry.space_group_name_H-M   'P 1'
#
loop_
_entity.id
_entity.type
_entity.pdbx_description
1 polymer ?
#
loop_
_entity_poly.entity_id
_entity_poly.type
_entity_poly.pdbx_seq_one_letter_code
_entity_poly.pdbx_strand_id
1 'polypeptide(L)'
;MASAGGADRSPPPRRLVFAFYLTGHGFGHATRAIEVVRHLVAAGHEVHVATAVPEFVFTAEVRSPRLRIRRVILDCGAVQADPLTVDPLATLEKYREAAVVPRESILRAESEWLSSIKADLVISDVVPVVCKVAADMGIRSVCIGNFSWDFIYSEYIMEAGYHNRSVVWQIAEDYAHCDILLRLPGYGPMPAFRNVIDVPLIVRGLRKSRSEVRKELGLEENAKVLLFNFGGQPAGWKLKQEWLPDGWICLVCGASDSQDVPPNFIKLAKDAYTPDVIAASDCMLGKIGYGAASEVLAYKLPLVFVRRDYFNEEPFLRNLLEHYQNSIEMIRSDFLAGHWKPYLLHALTLQPCYNGPKNGGEVVAQILQDAAVGKECISDKFCGARRLQDAIVSGYQLQRAPGRDVHIPDWYSLSETEIGAGPTSQNVATKETTALCFEDFEILHGDLQGLTDTMDFLKSLSELNGNNLESPEKQHTERTAASVLFDWEKEIYIARAPGRLDVMGGIADYSGSLVLQMPLREACHVAVQRNHPNKQKLWKHTQARQLENAGLAPVLQIVSFGSELSNRAPTFDMDLSDFMNGEKPISYEKAREFFCQNPSQKWAAYVAGTILVLMTELGVQFTDSMSILVSSAVPEGKGVSSSASVEVATMSAIAAAYGLNINPRGLALLCQKVENHVVGAPCGVMDQMASACGEANKLLAMVCQPAEVKELVSIPTHMRFWGLDSGIRHSVGGGDYGSVRVGTYMGRKMIKSAASDLVSESLTSEAPVQSDCYKGNGTGLLKSEAALEYLCNLPPHRFEASYAKDIPEVISGDAFLEKYGDHNDTVTVIDPERSYSVKAPTRHPIYENFRVETFKTLLAAGNTDEQLSALGELMYQCHNSYSACGLGSDGTDRLVDLVQEMQHRATSEGGSPSLFGAKITGGGSGGTVCVIGKNCTRSSEEILEIQQRYKAATGYLPILFDGSSPGAAKFGYLKIRRRSS
;
A
#
# COMPACT_ATOMS: atom_id res chain seq x y z
N MET A 1 29.45 -69.85 -5.37
CA MET A 1 28.51 -69.57 -6.49
C MET A 1 27.10 -69.95 -6.04
N ALA A 2 26.02 -69.26 -6.35
CA ALA A 2 25.72 -67.90 -6.78
C ALA A 2 24.20 -67.76 -6.57
N SER A 3 23.76 -66.57 -6.16
CA SER A 3 22.36 -66.18 -5.93
C SER A 3 21.56 -66.04 -7.22
N ALA A 4 20.28 -66.41 -7.18
CA ALA A 4 19.18 -65.78 -7.91
C ALA A 4 17.99 -65.79 -6.92
N GLY A 5 17.38 -64.68 -6.51
CA GLY A 5 16.97 -63.52 -7.31
C GLY A 5 15.45 -63.57 -7.51
N GLY A 6 14.69 -63.72 -6.43
CA GLY A 6 13.22 -63.61 -6.46
C GLY A 6 12.84 -62.14 -6.42
N ALA A 7 12.39 -61.60 -7.54
CA ALA A 7 11.81 -60.27 -7.61
C ALA A 7 10.48 -60.27 -6.85
N ASP A 8 10.47 -59.54 -5.74
CA ASP A 8 9.27 -59.24 -4.95
C ASP A 8 8.32 -58.41 -5.82
N ARG A 9 7.22 -59.02 -6.28
CA ARG A 9 6.17 -58.33 -7.02
C ARG A 9 5.35 -57.53 -6.01
N SER A 10 5.63 -56.24 -5.91
CA SER A 10 4.76 -55.27 -5.23
C SER A 10 3.30 -55.45 -5.69
N PRO A 11 2.31 -55.44 -4.79
CA PRO A 11 0.90 -55.57 -5.18
C PRO A 11 0.53 -54.45 -6.18
N PRO A 12 -0.39 -54.72 -7.12
CA PRO A 12 -0.83 -53.69 -8.07
C PRO A 12 -1.37 -52.47 -7.31
N PRO A 13 -1.06 -51.24 -7.74
CA PRO A 13 -1.50 -50.04 -7.05
C PRO A 13 -3.03 -50.05 -6.91
N ARG A 14 -3.51 -49.76 -5.69
CA ARG A 14 -4.95 -49.68 -5.38
C ARG A 14 -5.61 -48.76 -6.41
N ARG A 15 -6.61 -49.27 -7.11
CA ARG A 15 -7.39 -48.46 -8.06
C ARG A 15 -8.28 -47.50 -7.27
N LEU A 16 -8.00 -46.22 -7.40
CA LEU A 16 -8.75 -45.12 -6.78
C LEU A 16 -9.78 -44.52 -7.74
N VAL A 17 -10.83 -43.94 -7.17
CA VAL A 17 -11.88 -43.18 -7.86
C VAL A 17 -11.80 -41.72 -7.46
N PHE A 18 -11.51 -40.85 -8.42
CA PHE A 18 -11.43 -39.40 -8.22
C PHE A 18 -12.68 -38.70 -8.76
N ALA A 19 -13.30 -37.86 -7.94
CA ALA A 19 -14.37 -36.96 -8.37
C ALA A 19 -13.78 -35.57 -8.64
N PHE A 20 -13.64 -35.19 -9.91
CA PHE A 20 -12.99 -33.96 -10.34
C PHE A 20 -14.04 -32.92 -10.75
N TYR A 21 -14.26 -31.93 -9.91
CA TYR A 21 -15.18 -30.82 -10.19
C TYR A 21 -14.45 -29.66 -10.85
N LEU A 22 -15.03 -29.13 -11.91
CA LEU A 22 -14.43 -28.06 -12.69
C LEU A 22 -15.44 -26.95 -12.96
N THR A 23 -15.04 -25.72 -12.63
CA THR A 23 -15.82 -24.52 -12.96
C THR A 23 -16.14 -24.42 -14.44
N GLY A 24 -17.33 -23.89 -14.75
CA GLY A 24 -17.77 -23.62 -16.12
C GLY A 24 -17.09 -22.41 -16.77
N HIS A 25 -16.17 -21.73 -16.07
CA HIS A 25 -15.59 -20.47 -16.54
C HIS A 25 -14.50 -20.65 -17.59
N GLY A 26 -14.88 -20.53 -18.86
CA GLY A 26 -13.95 -20.56 -19.99
C GLY A 26 -13.22 -21.89 -20.17
N PHE A 27 -12.38 -21.98 -21.20
CA PHE A 27 -11.67 -23.22 -21.50
C PHE A 27 -10.33 -23.37 -20.74
N GLY A 28 -9.83 -22.31 -20.11
CA GLY A 28 -8.54 -22.33 -19.40
C GLY A 28 -8.49 -23.36 -18.25
N HIS A 29 -9.55 -23.42 -17.44
CA HIS A 29 -9.70 -24.42 -16.39
C HIS A 29 -9.72 -25.85 -16.96
N ALA A 30 -10.45 -26.05 -18.07
CA ALA A 30 -10.47 -27.35 -18.74
C ALA A 30 -9.07 -27.77 -19.23
N THR A 31 -8.28 -26.86 -19.79
CA THR A 31 -6.94 -27.19 -20.30
C THR A 31 -5.98 -27.69 -19.22
N ARG A 32 -6.00 -27.09 -18.02
CA ARG A 32 -5.17 -27.56 -16.89
C ARG A 32 -5.71 -28.85 -16.28
N ALA A 33 -7.02 -28.98 -16.16
CA ALA A 33 -7.66 -30.19 -15.63
C ALA A 33 -7.39 -31.40 -16.53
N ILE A 34 -7.44 -31.23 -17.86
CA ILE A 34 -7.13 -32.28 -18.84
C ILE A 34 -5.74 -32.88 -18.61
N GLU A 35 -4.74 -32.04 -18.33
CA GLU A 35 -3.37 -32.53 -18.14
C GLU A 35 -3.26 -33.36 -16.85
N VAL A 36 -3.88 -32.92 -15.75
CA VAL A 36 -3.92 -33.71 -14.50
C VAL A 36 -4.69 -35.02 -14.69
N VAL A 37 -5.87 -34.96 -15.33
CA VAL A 37 -6.71 -36.13 -15.63
C VAL A 37 -5.94 -37.13 -16.50
N ARG A 38 -5.17 -36.67 -17.48
CA ARG A 38 -4.33 -37.51 -18.35
C ARG A 38 -3.38 -38.37 -17.50
N HIS A 39 -2.68 -37.77 -16.55
CA HIS A 39 -1.75 -38.49 -15.67
C HIS A 39 -2.45 -39.44 -14.70
N LEU A 40 -3.59 -39.06 -14.10
CA LEU A 40 -4.37 -39.94 -13.22
C LEU A 40 -4.92 -41.17 -13.95
N VAL A 41 -5.44 -40.99 -15.17
CA VAL A 41 -5.95 -42.08 -16.00
C VAL A 41 -4.82 -42.99 -16.47
N ALA A 42 -3.67 -42.41 -16.85
CA ALA A 42 -2.47 -43.16 -17.22
C ALA A 42 -1.93 -44.00 -16.05
N ALA A 43 -2.02 -43.49 -14.82
CA ALA A 43 -1.64 -44.20 -13.59
C ALA A 43 -2.58 -45.36 -13.21
N GLY A 44 -3.73 -45.51 -13.88
CA GLY A 44 -4.64 -46.64 -13.66
C GLY A 44 -5.98 -46.30 -13.01
N HIS A 45 -6.19 -45.04 -12.64
CA HIS A 45 -7.32 -44.62 -11.82
C HIS A 45 -8.57 -44.28 -12.64
N GLU A 46 -9.70 -44.27 -11.96
CA GLU A 46 -10.98 -43.82 -12.54
C GLU A 46 -11.23 -42.36 -12.16
N VAL A 47 -11.58 -41.53 -13.14
CA VAL A 47 -11.78 -40.09 -12.94
C VAL A 47 -13.15 -39.69 -13.48
N HIS A 48 -13.98 -39.12 -12.62
CA HIS A 48 -15.29 -38.58 -12.95
C HIS A 48 -15.21 -37.06 -12.95
N VAL A 49 -15.24 -36.43 -14.12
CA VAL A 49 -15.22 -34.98 -14.25
C VAL A 49 -16.64 -34.43 -14.24
N ALA A 50 -16.95 -33.56 -13.30
CA ALA A 50 -18.24 -32.90 -13.16
C ALA A 50 -18.11 -31.43 -13.56
N THR A 51 -18.75 -31.01 -14.66
CA THR A 51 -18.56 -29.66 -15.22
C THR A 51 -19.66 -29.21 -16.19
N ALA A 52 -19.76 -27.90 -16.39
CA ALA A 52 -20.59 -27.30 -17.44
C ALA A 52 -19.89 -27.26 -18.81
N VAL A 53 -18.56 -27.44 -18.84
CA VAL A 53 -17.77 -27.46 -20.08
C VAL A 53 -18.21 -28.63 -20.98
N PRO A 54 -18.35 -28.42 -22.31
CA PRO A 54 -18.75 -29.50 -23.22
C PRO A 54 -17.84 -30.72 -23.17
N GLU A 55 -18.43 -31.92 -23.19
CA GLU A 55 -17.73 -33.21 -23.07
C GLU A 55 -16.62 -33.40 -24.12
N PHE A 56 -16.82 -32.89 -25.34
CA PHE A 56 -15.85 -33.02 -26.43
C PHE A 56 -14.48 -32.41 -26.11
N VAL A 57 -14.42 -31.40 -25.22
CA VAL A 57 -13.17 -30.73 -24.82
C VAL A 57 -12.23 -31.72 -24.11
N PHE A 58 -12.77 -32.65 -23.34
CA PHE A 58 -12.00 -33.69 -22.65
C PHE A 58 -11.79 -34.92 -23.52
N THR A 59 -12.83 -35.38 -24.20
CA THR A 59 -12.78 -36.65 -24.96
C THR A 59 -11.99 -36.54 -26.26
N ALA A 60 -11.81 -35.32 -26.80
CA ALA A 60 -10.85 -35.07 -27.87
C ALA A 60 -9.39 -35.28 -27.42
N GLU A 61 -9.11 -35.03 -26.13
CA GLU A 61 -7.77 -34.96 -25.57
C GLU A 61 -7.35 -36.24 -24.82
N VAL A 62 -8.30 -36.88 -24.15
CA VAL A 62 -8.12 -38.09 -23.33
C VAL A 62 -9.20 -39.10 -23.70
N ARG A 63 -8.82 -40.09 -24.52
CA ARG A 63 -9.71 -41.20 -24.92
C ARG A 63 -9.45 -42.40 -24.00
N SER A 64 -10.27 -42.55 -22.97
CA SER A 64 -10.15 -43.67 -22.03
C SER A 64 -11.51 -44.05 -21.45
N PRO A 65 -11.81 -45.36 -21.29
CA PRO A 65 -13.03 -45.82 -20.60
C PRO A 65 -13.02 -45.50 -19.10
N ARG A 66 -11.89 -45.03 -18.56
CA ARG A 66 -11.73 -44.64 -17.15
C ARG A 66 -12.02 -43.16 -16.89
N LEU A 67 -12.28 -42.38 -17.93
CA LEU A 67 -12.73 -41.00 -17.84
C LEU A 67 -14.24 -40.96 -18.07
N ARG A 68 -15.00 -40.40 -17.13
CA ARG A 68 -16.43 -40.16 -17.28
C ARG A 68 -16.73 -38.69 -17.07
N ILE A 69 -17.54 -38.11 -17.94
CA ILE A 69 -17.93 -36.70 -17.84
C ILE A 69 -19.39 -36.62 -17.40
N ARG A 70 -19.67 -35.91 -16.32
CA ARG A 70 -21.03 -35.59 -15.84
C ARG A 70 -21.28 -34.11 -16.08
N ARG A 71 -22.25 -33.80 -16.94
CA ARG A 71 -22.65 -32.41 -17.16
C ARG A 71 -23.45 -31.90 -15.96
N VAL A 72 -22.92 -30.90 -15.29
CA VAL A 72 -23.57 -30.26 -14.12
C VAL A 72 -23.11 -28.81 -14.02
N ILE A 73 -23.97 -27.93 -13.52
CA ILE A 73 -23.65 -26.53 -13.24
C ILE A 73 -23.70 -26.36 -11.73
N LEU A 74 -22.55 -26.11 -11.11
CA LEU A 74 -22.40 -25.90 -9.66
C LEU A 74 -21.87 -24.49 -9.34
N ASP A 75 -21.38 -23.79 -10.35
CA ASP A 75 -21.02 -22.38 -10.35
C ASP A 75 -21.18 -21.83 -11.77
N CYS A 76 -21.20 -20.50 -11.89
CA CYS A 76 -21.33 -19.82 -13.18
C CYS A 76 -20.04 -19.15 -13.67
N GLY A 77 -19.00 -19.11 -12.84
CA GLY A 77 -17.85 -18.22 -13.01
C GLY A 77 -18.24 -16.76 -13.27
N ALA A 78 -17.39 -16.01 -13.98
CA ALA A 78 -17.74 -14.66 -14.42
C ALA A 78 -18.60 -14.66 -15.71
N VAL A 79 -19.70 -13.93 -15.68
CA VAL A 79 -20.54 -13.62 -16.85
C VAL A 79 -19.84 -12.54 -17.66
N GLN A 80 -19.66 -12.80 -18.95
CA GLN A 80 -18.97 -11.90 -19.87
C GLN A 80 -19.91 -11.46 -20.99
N ALA A 81 -19.96 -10.16 -21.27
CA ALA A 81 -20.67 -9.62 -22.43
C ALA A 81 -19.86 -9.81 -23.72
N ASP A 82 -18.54 -9.71 -23.61
CA ASP A 82 -17.57 -9.94 -24.68
C ASP A 82 -16.25 -10.46 -24.06
N PRO A 83 -15.23 -10.86 -24.87
CA PRO A 83 -14.01 -11.44 -24.33
C PRO A 83 -13.22 -10.56 -23.33
N LEU A 84 -13.43 -9.24 -23.33
CA LEU A 84 -12.75 -8.24 -22.52
C LEU A 84 -13.63 -7.61 -21.42
N THR A 85 -14.96 -7.69 -21.55
CA THR A 85 -15.91 -7.05 -20.63
C THR A 85 -16.65 -8.08 -19.78
N VAL A 86 -16.46 -7.99 -18.47
CA VAL A 86 -17.20 -8.76 -17.45
C VAL A 86 -18.44 -7.96 -17.02
N ASP A 87 -19.53 -8.66 -16.69
CA ASP A 87 -20.73 -8.09 -16.06
C ASP A 87 -20.82 -8.56 -14.59
N PRO A 88 -20.38 -7.74 -13.63
CA PRO A 88 -20.38 -8.08 -12.21
C PRO A 88 -21.77 -8.37 -11.65
N LEU A 89 -22.77 -7.57 -12.04
CA LEU A 89 -24.15 -7.70 -11.57
C LEU A 89 -24.79 -8.99 -12.08
N ALA A 90 -24.71 -9.24 -13.39
CA ALA A 90 -25.22 -10.47 -13.98
C ALA A 90 -24.48 -11.71 -13.46
N THR A 91 -23.19 -11.58 -13.13
CA THR A 91 -22.43 -12.65 -12.49
C THR A 91 -23.00 -13.04 -11.14
N LEU A 92 -23.20 -12.06 -10.25
CA LEU A 92 -23.71 -12.31 -8.91
C LEU A 92 -25.13 -12.90 -8.93
N GLU A 93 -26.01 -12.39 -9.79
CA GLU A 93 -27.37 -12.92 -9.92
C GLU A 93 -27.36 -14.36 -10.46
N LYS A 94 -26.57 -14.63 -11.51
CA LYS A 94 -26.45 -15.98 -12.06
C LYS A 94 -25.83 -16.97 -11.08
N TYR A 95 -24.86 -16.54 -10.27
CA TYR A 95 -24.29 -17.37 -9.22
C TYR A 95 -25.34 -17.70 -8.16
N ARG A 96 -26.15 -16.71 -7.78
CA ARG A 96 -27.24 -16.90 -6.84
C ARG A 96 -28.25 -17.93 -7.35
N GLU A 97 -28.67 -17.82 -8.60
CA GLU A 97 -29.59 -18.79 -9.22
C GLU A 97 -28.98 -20.20 -9.34
N ALA A 98 -27.69 -20.29 -9.67
CA ALA A 98 -27.04 -21.57 -9.95
C ALA A 98 -26.56 -22.31 -8.69
N ALA A 99 -26.13 -21.60 -7.65
CA ALA A 99 -25.41 -22.18 -6.51
C ALA A 99 -26.01 -21.83 -5.14
N VAL A 100 -26.68 -20.68 -4.98
CA VAL A 100 -27.21 -20.24 -3.68
C VAL A 100 -28.65 -20.70 -3.48
N VAL A 101 -29.54 -20.42 -4.44
CA VAL A 101 -30.97 -20.81 -4.37
C VAL A 101 -31.14 -22.34 -4.31
N PRO A 102 -30.49 -23.15 -5.17
CA PRO A 102 -30.63 -24.61 -5.13
C PRO A 102 -29.66 -25.31 -4.18
N ARG A 103 -28.96 -24.59 -3.29
CA ARG A 103 -27.83 -25.10 -2.49
C ARG A 103 -28.13 -26.40 -1.74
N GLU A 104 -29.23 -26.46 -1.00
CA GLU A 104 -29.66 -27.66 -0.26
C GLU A 104 -29.88 -28.88 -1.17
N SER A 105 -30.43 -28.64 -2.37
CA SER A 105 -30.61 -29.69 -3.38
C SER A 105 -29.26 -30.14 -3.95
N ILE A 106 -28.33 -29.21 -4.15
CA ILE A 106 -26.98 -29.52 -4.63
C ILE A 106 -26.23 -30.38 -3.60
N LEU A 107 -26.20 -29.96 -2.33
CA LEU A 107 -25.51 -30.69 -1.27
C LEU A 107 -26.01 -32.14 -1.17
N ARG A 108 -27.32 -32.36 -1.23
CA ARG A 108 -27.93 -33.69 -1.21
C ARG A 108 -27.57 -34.50 -2.46
N ALA A 109 -27.78 -33.94 -3.65
CA ALA A 109 -27.54 -34.64 -4.91
C ALA A 109 -26.07 -35.02 -5.10
N GLU A 110 -25.14 -34.14 -4.72
CA GLU A 110 -23.71 -34.41 -4.81
C GLU A 110 -23.26 -35.44 -3.77
N SER A 111 -23.83 -35.41 -2.55
CA SER A 111 -23.54 -36.43 -1.54
C SER A 111 -23.99 -37.83 -1.96
N GLU A 112 -25.20 -37.93 -2.53
CA GLU A 112 -25.73 -39.16 -3.11
C GLU A 112 -24.86 -39.66 -4.28
N TRP A 113 -24.45 -38.74 -5.17
CA TRP A 113 -23.64 -39.08 -6.33
C TRP A 113 -22.24 -39.56 -5.93
N LEU A 114 -21.54 -38.84 -5.05
CA LEU A 114 -20.20 -39.22 -4.55
C LEU A 114 -20.24 -40.60 -3.86
N SER A 115 -21.32 -40.89 -3.12
CA SER A 115 -21.54 -42.21 -2.50
C SER A 115 -21.74 -43.29 -3.57
N SER A 116 -22.51 -42.99 -4.62
CA SER A 116 -22.81 -43.95 -5.70
C SER A 116 -21.56 -44.37 -6.48
N ILE A 117 -20.61 -43.44 -6.69
CA ILE A 117 -19.35 -43.71 -7.38
C ILE A 117 -18.25 -44.23 -6.43
N LYS A 118 -18.48 -44.19 -5.11
CA LYS A 118 -17.50 -44.54 -4.07
C LYS A 118 -16.20 -43.74 -4.22
N ALA A 119 -16.32 -42.41 -4.29
CA ALA A 119 -15.17 -41.53 -4.45
C ALA A 119 -14.15 -41.69 -3.30
N ASP A 120 -12.87 -41.90 -3.65
CA ASP A 120 -11.77 -41.94 -2.68
C ASP A 120 -11.23 -40.52 -2.38
N LEU A 121 -11.36 -39.58 -3.33
CA LEU A 121 -10.92 -38.19 -3.19
C LEU A 121 -11.79 -37.25 -4.05
N VAL A 122 -12.14 -36.10 -3.48
CA VAL A 122 -12.78 -34.98 -4.20
C VAL A 122 -11.70 -33.99 -4.64
N ILE A 123 -11.69 -33.65 -5.93
CA ILE A 123 -10.80 -32.63 -6.50
C ILE A 123 -11.67 -31.47 -6.94
N SER A 124 -11.35 -30.26 -6.48
CA SER A 124 -12.04 -29.04 -6.88
C SER A 124 -11.09 -28.13 -7.66
N ASP A 125 -11.33 -27.94 -8.95
CA ASP A 125 -10.74 -26.82 -9.68
C ASP A 125 -11.65 -25.60 -9.46
N VAL A 126 -11.45 -25.04 -8.26
CA VAL A 126 -12.09 -23.85 -7.69
C VAL A 126 -13.62 -23.88 -7.67
N VAL A 127 -14.29 -25.03 -7.69
CA VAL A 127 -15.73 -25.12 -7.42
C VAL A 127 -15.97 -25.06 -5.90
N PRO A 128 -16.70 -24.07 -5.34
CA PRO A 128 -16.75 -23.90 -3.87
C PRO A 128 -17.52 -25.01 -3.17
N VAL A 129 -18.80 -25.20 -3.53
CA VAL A 129 -19.77 -26.03 -2.80
C VAL A 129 -19.31 -27.48 -2.58
N VAL A 130 -18.44 -28.00 -3.45
CA VAL A 130 -17.99 -29.39 -3.38
C VAL A 130 -16.99 -29.64 -2.24
N CYS A 131 -16.30 -28.60 -1.75
CA CYS A 131 -15.46 -28.68 -0.56
C CYS A 131 -16.32 -28.92 0.69
N LYS A 132 -17.49 -28.26 0.78
CA LYS A 132 -18.48 -28.52 1.84
C LYS A 132 -19.07 -29.92 1.75
N VAL A 133 -19.46 -30.37 0.54
CA VAL A 133 -19.98 -31.73 0.32
C VAL A 133 -18.98 -32.78 0.76
N ALA A 134 -17.71 -32.63 0.38
CA ALA A 134 -16.67 -33.58 0.74
C ALA A 134 -16.49 -33.67 2.26
N ALA A 135 -16.46 -32.53 2.96
CA ALA A 135 -16.37 -32.48 4.42
C ALA A 135 -17.58 -33.12 5.12
N ASP A 136 -18.80 -32.89 4.64
CA ASP A 136 -20.01 -33.51 5.20
C ASP A 136 -20.02 -35.03 5.04
N MET A 137 -19.37 -35.54 4.00
CA MET A 137 -19.21 -36.97 3.76
C MET A 137 -17.97 -37.58 4.43
N GLY A 138 -17.09 -36.76 5.01
CA GLY A 138 -15.79 -37.21 5.53
C GLY A 138 -14.83 -37.71 4.44
N ILE A 139 -14.98 -37.25 3.20
CA ILE A 139 -14.06 -37.53 2.09
C ILE A 139 -13.03 -36.41 2.01
N ARG A 140 -11.75 -36.75 1.84
CA ARG A 140 -10.71 -35.74 1.64
C ARG A 140 -10.93 -34.95 0.36
N SER A 141 -10.69 -33.65 0.43
CA SER A 141 -10.84 -32.73 -0.70
C SER A 141 -9.55 -31.95 -0.97
N VAL A 142 -9.17 -31.88 -2.25
CA VAL A 142 -8.01 -31.11 -2.72
C VAL A 142 -8.47 -30.08 -3.74
N CYS A 143 -8.14 -28.82 -3.52
CA CYS A 143 -8.41 -27.75 -4.48
C CYS A 143 -7.19 -27.48 -5.37
N ILE A 144 -7.40 -27.13 -6.63
CA ILE A 144 -6.35 -26.74 -7.59
C ILE A 144 -6.71 -25.37 -8.16
N GLY A 145 -5.82 -24.39 -8.03
CA GLY A 145 -6.10 -23.06 -8.54
C GLY A 145 -4.94 -22.07 -8.45
N ASN A 146 -5.04 -21.01 -9.24
CA ASN A 146 -4.25 -19.78 -9.12
C ASN A 146 -5.09 -18.63 -8.52
N PHE A 147 -6.40 -18.79 -8.37
CA PHE A 147 -7.28 -17.84 -7.69
C PHE A 147 -8.46 -18.61 -7.10
N SER A 148 -9.31 -17.96 -6.32
CA SER A 148 -10.56 -18.51 -5.80
C SER A 148 -11.74 -17.57 -6.09
N TRP A 149 -12.97 -18.09 -6.16
CA TRP A 149 -14.13 -17.27 -6.54
C TRP A 149 -14.51 -16.22 -5.50
N ASP A 150 -14.23 -16.44 -4.21
CA ASP A 150 -14.38 -15.41 -3.17
C ASP A 150 -13.49 -14.19 -3.44
N PHE A 151 -12.27 -14.43 -3.93
CA PHE A 151 -11.34 -13.36 -4.33
C PHE A 151 -11.83 -12.60 -5.57
N ILE A 152 -12.33 -13.30 -6.60
CA ILE A 152 -12.84 -12.64 -7.81
C ILE A 152 -14.13 -11.86 -7.52
N TYR A 153 -15.10 -12.46 -6.82
CA TYR A 153 -16.40 -11.83 -6.58
C TYR A 153 -16.36 -10.73 -5.52
N SER A 154 -15.29 -10.64 -4.72
CA SER A 154 -15.12 -9.55 -3.75
C SER A 154 -15.12 -8.15 -4.42
N GLU A 155 -14.51 -8.03 -5.61
CA GLU A 155 -14.52 -6.79 -6.40
C GLU A 155 -15.91 -6.50 -6.97
N TYR A 156 -16.67 -7.52 -7.37
CA TYR A 156 -18.00 -7.36 -7.97
C TYR A 156 -19.01 -6.77 -6.98
N ILE A 157 -18.88 -7.11 -5.69
CA ILE A 157 -19.76 -6.60 -4.63
C ILE A 157 -19.48 -5.12 -4.32
N MET A 158 -18.26 -4.62 -4.59
CA MET A 158 -17.94 -3.20 -4.47
C MET A 158 -18.68 -2.32 -5.48
N GLU A 159 -19.00 -2.87 -6.63
CA GLU A 159 -19.72 -2.15 -7.68
C GLU A 159 -21.25 -2.38 -7.62
N ALA A 160 -21.67 -3.60 -7.31
CA ALA A 160 -23.09 -4.01 -7.34
C ALA A 160 -23.92 -3.63 -6.10
N GLY A 161 -23.28 -3.17 -5.02
CA GLY A 161 -23.93 -2.83 -3.75
C GLY A 161 -24.02 -4.00 -2.75
N TYR A 162 -24.16 -3.66 -1.46
CA TYR A 162 -23.91 -4.55 -0.33
C TYR A 162 -24.89 -5.73 -0.14
N HIS A 163 -25.97 -5.81 -0.92
CA HIS A 163 -27.01 -6.85 -0.76
C HIS A 163 -26.55 -8.26 -1.14
N ASN A 164 -25.48 -8.41 -1.92
CA ASN A 164 -24.93 -9.70 -2.36
C ASN A 164 -23.76 -10.20 -1.50
N ARG A 165 -23.47 -9.52 -0.38
CA ARG A 165 -22.37 -9.83 0.55
C ARG A 165 -22.32 -11.27 1.03
N SER A 166 -23.47 -11.86 1.33
CA SER A 166 -23.59 -13.23 1.83
C SER A 166 -23.05 -14.28 0.85
N VAL A 167 -23.03 -13.98 -0.45
CA VAL A 167 -22.53 -14.89 -1.50
C VAL A 167 -21.03 -15.15 -1.34
N VAL A 168 -20.21 -14.11 -1.14
CA VAL A 168 -18.76 -14.26 -1.00
C VAL A 168 -18.38 -14.95 0.30
N TRP A 169 -19.08 -14.65 1.41
CA TRP A 169 -18.89 -15.38 2.67
C TRP A 169 -19.19 -16.87 2.53
N GLN A 170 -20.28 -17.20 1.85
CA GLN A 170 -20.64 -18.59 1.63
C GLN A 170 -19.57 -19.35 0.83
N ILE A 171 -19.02 -18.71 -0.21
CA ILE A 171 -17.93 -19.27 -1.03
C ILE A 171 -16.67 -19.48 -0.20
N ALA A 172 -16.28 -18.50 0.62
CA ALA A 172 -15.10 -18.59 1.48
C ALA A 172 -15.26 -19.68 2.54
N GLU A 173 -16.45 -19.80 3.15
CA GLU A 173 -16.78 -20.89 4.08
C GLU A 173 -16.66 -22.25 3.42
N ASP A 174 -17.20 -22.41 2.20
CA ASP A 174 -17.09 -23.65 1.44
C ASP A 174 -15.64 -24.05 1.19
N TYR A 175 -14.79 -23.12 0.75
CA TYR A 175 -13.36 -23.39 0.54
C TYR A 175 -12.61 -23.69 1.84
N ALA A 176 -13.04 -23.15 2.99
CA ALA A 176 -12.40 -23.41 4.29
C ALA A 176 -12.53 -24.87 4.76
N HIS A 177 -13.45 -25.63 4.15
CA HIS A 177 -13.58 -27.08 4.33
C HIS A 177 -12.59 -27.90 3.49
N CYS A 178 -11.82 -27.27 2.60
CA CYS A 178 -10.83 -27.97 1.78
C CYS A 178 -9.60 -28.39 2.60
N ASP A 179 -9.14 -29.64 2.42
CA ASP A 179 -7.97 -30.15 3.15
C ASP A 179 -6.66 -29.54 2.64
N ILE A 180 -6.47 -29.44 1.32
CA ILE A 180 -5.23 -28.99 0.69
C ILE A 180 -5.53 -28.18 -0.58
N LEU A 181 -4.91 -27.02 -0.72
CA LEU A 181 -4.81 -26.27 -1.98
C LEU A 181 -3.49 -26.58 -2.69
N LEU A 182 -3.56 -27.04 -3.94
CA LEU A 182 -2.44 -27.10 -4.87
C LEU A 182 -2.42 -25.80 -5.68
N ARG A 183 -1.52 -24.89 -5.28
CA ARG A 183 -1.48 -23.52 -5.76
C ARG A 183 -0.55 -23.39 -6.96
N LEU A 184 -1.10 -22.89 -8.06
CA LEU A 184 -0.41 -22.78 -9.36
C LEU A 184 0.38 -21.47 -9.49
N PRO A 185 1.45 -21.40 -10.30
CA PRO A 185 2.21 -20.16 -10.51
C PRO A 185 1.36 -18.98 -11.01
N GLY A 186 1.74 -17.76 -10.63
CA GLY A 186 0.93 -16.57 -10.93
C GLY A 186 -0.36 -16.52 -10.12
N TYR A 187 -0.33 -17.05 -8.90
CA TYR A 187 -1.47 -17.08 -8.01
C TYR A 187 -1.82 -15.71 -7.42
N GLY A 188 -3.11 -15.42 -7.35
CA GLY A 188 -3.70 -14.44 -6.46
C GLY A 188 -3.91 -15.04 -5.06
N PRO A 189 -4.25 -14.21 -4.06
CA PRO A 189 -4.41 -14.72 -2.72
C PRO A 189 -5.70 -15.49 -2.51
N MET A 190 -5.56 -16.59 -1.77
CA MET A 190 -6.59 -17.61 -1.55
C MET A 190 -6.63 -17.92 -0.05
N PRO A 191 -7.09 -16.94 0.77
CA PRO A 191 -6.99 -16.97 2.23
C PRO A 191 -7.84 -18.08 2.85
N ALA A 192 -8.93 -18.48 2.18
CA ALA A 192 -9.87 -19.49 2.68
C ALA A 192 -9.23 -20.87 2.88
N PHE A 193 -8.13 -21.18 2.19
CA PHE A 193 -7.49 -22.50 2.27
C PHE A 193 -6.45 -22.57 3.40
N ARG A 194 -6.57 -23.60 4.23
CA ARG A 194 -5.71 -23.79 5.42
C ARG A 194 -4.32 -24.31 5.07
N ASN A 195 -4.25 -25.36 4.24
CA ASN A 195 -2.99 -25.98 3.83
C ASN A 195 -2.75 -25.71 2.34
N VAL A 196 -1.54 -25.26 1.99
CA VAL A 196 -1.21 -24.85 0.62
C VAL A 196 0.10 -25.50 0.20
N ILE A 197 0.13 -26.10 -0.98
CA ILE A 197 1.30 -26.67 -1.64
C ILE A 197 1.47 -25.99 -2.98
N ASP A 198 2.60 -25.31 -3.17
CA ASP A 198 2.93 -24.70 -4.46
C ASP A 198 3.40 -25.80 -5.43
N VAL A 199 2.83 -25.82 -6.63
CA VAL A 199 3.14 -26.83 -7.66
C VAL A 199 3.71 -26.19 -8.92
N PRO A 200 4.47 -26.94 -9.75
CA PRO A 200 4.98 -26.44 -11.01
C PRO A 200 3.88 -26.00 -11.99
N LEU A 201 4.31 -25.29 -13.03
CA LEU A 201 3.42 -24.87 -14.11
C LEU A 201 2.78 -26.09 -14.78
N ILE A 202 1.44 -26.08 -14.87
CA ILE A 202 0.69 -27.07 -15.64
C ILE A 202 0.66 -26.62 -17.10
N VAL A 203 1.28 -27.41 -17.96
CA VAL A 203 1.44 -27.14 -19.38
C VAL A 203 1.11 -28.41 -20.15
N ARG A 204 0.30 -28.31 -21.19
CA ARG A 204 0.03 -29.42 -22.11
C ARG A 204 1.20 -29.57 -23.08
N GLY A 205 1.72 -30.78 -23.27
CA GLY A 205 2.87 -31.03 -24.15
C GLY A 205 2.59 -30.79 -25.64
N LEU A 206 3.65 -30.51 -26.42
CA LEU A 206 3.56 -30.38 -27.88
C LEU A 206 3.30 -31.75 -28.52
N ARG A 207 2.43 -31.79 -29.53
CA ARG A 207 2.19 -32.98 -30.36
C ARG A 207 2.96 -32.92 -31.67
N LYS A 208 3.19 -31.71 -32.18
CA LYS A 208 3.89 -31.45 -33.44
C LYS A 208 4.98 -30.41 -33.24
N SER A 209 6.02 -30.48 -34.06
CA SER A 209 7.03 -29.44 -34.12
C SER A 209 6.50 -28.20 -34.84
N ARG A 210 7.13 -27.05 -34.58
CA ARG A 210 6.86 -25.78 -35.29
C ARG A 210 6.81 -25.94 -36.81
N SER A 211 7.74 -26.72 -37.37
CA SER A 211 7.85 -26.90 -38.82
C SER A 211 6.70 -27.70 -39.41
N GLU A 212 6.25 -28.74 -38.71
CA GLU A 212 5.09 -29.53 -39.12
C GLU A 212 3.81 -28.70 -39.11
N VAL A 213 3.60 -27.92 -38.05
CA VAL A 213 2.41 -27.04 -37.91
C VAL A 213 2.40 -25.98 -39.01
N ARG A 214 3.54 -25.33 -39.27
CA ARG A 214 3.64 -24.31 -40.32
C ARG A 214 3.41 -24.88 -41.71
N LYS A 215 3.93 -26.08 -41.99
CA LYS A 215 3.70 -26.78 -43.26
C LYS A 215 2.22 -27.13 -43.46
N GLU A 216 1.54 -27.61 -42.42
CA GLU A 216 0.10 -27.92 -42.47
C GLU A 216 -0.76 -26.67 -42.70
N LEU A 217 -0.35 -25.53 -42.15
CA LEU A 217 -1.01 -24.24 -42.34
C LEU A 217 -0.59 -23.51 -43.63
N GLY A 218 0.32 -24.09 -44.43
CA GLY A 218 0.82 -23.49 -45.67
C GLY A 218 1.71 -22.25 -45.46
N LEU A 219 2.37 -22.14 -44.31
CA LEU A 219 3.20 -21.01 -43.91
C LEU A 219 4.67 -21.24 -44.27
N GLU A 220 5.33 -20.22 -44.79
CA GLU A 220 6.80 -20.24 -44.97
C GLU A 220 7.52 -20.17 -43.62
N GLU A 221 8.71 -20.77 -43.52
CA GLU A 221 9.45 -20.77 -42.24
C GLU A 221 9.97 -19.40 -41.81
N ASN A 222 10.19 -18.49 -42.76
CA ASN A 222 10.66 -17.15 -42.45
C ASN A 222 9.50 -16.15 -42.27
N ALA A 223 8.25 -16.58 -42.49
CA ALA A 223 7.08 -15.73 -42.30
C ALA A 223 6.90 -15.36 -40.82
N LYS A 224 6.47 -14.12 -40.58
CA LYS A 224 6.10 -13.63 -39.25
C LYS A 224 4.65 -13.94 -38.96
N VAL A 225 4.42 -14.70 -37.89
CA VAL A 225 3.10 -15.25 -37.56
C VAL A 225 2.62 -14.69 -36.23
N LEU A 226 1.47 -14.01 -36.25
CA LEU A 226 0.74 -13.58 -35.07
C LEU A 226 -0.36 -14.60 -34.74
N LEU A 227 -0.46 -15.04 -33.48
CA LEU A 227 -1.62 -15.79 -33.00
C LEU A 227 -2.62 -14.84 -32.34
N PHE A 228 -3.82 -14.74 -32.90
CA PHE A 228 -4.92 -13.97 -32.33
C PHE A 228 -5.85 -14.87 -31.51
N ASN A 229 -5.80 -14.77 -30.19
CA ASN A 229 -6.49 -15.69 -29.29
C ASN A 229 -7.15 -15.01 -28.08
N PHE A 230 -8.49 -14.99 -28.09
CA PHE A 230 -9.33 -14.44 -27.02
C PHE A 230 -10.22 -15.49 -26.34
N GLY A 231 -9.82 -16.77 -26.36
CA GLY A 231 -10.42 -17.81 -25.50
C GLY A 231 -11.78 -18.35 -25.96
N GLY A 232 -12.05 -18.35 -27.27
CA GLY A 232 -13.17 -19.08 -27.87
C GLY A 232 -14.56 -18.42 -27.76
N GLN A 233 -14.67 -17.24 -27.15
CA GLN A 233 -15.89 -16.42 -27.22
C GLN A 233 -15.92 -15.62 -28.54
N PRO A 234 -17.07 -15.56 -29.25
CA PRO A 234 -17.20 -14.75 -30.45
C PRO A 234 -17.03 -13.28 -30.10
N ALA A 235 -15.95 -12.65 -30.58
CA ALA A 235 -15.61 -11.28 -30.21
C ALA A 235 -16.36 -10.22 -31.05
N GLY A 236 -16.94 -10.61 -32.19
CA GLY A 236 -17.68 -9.70 -33.08
C GLY A 236 -16.83 -8.64 -33.78
N TRP A 237 -15.51 -8.66 -33.64
CA TRP A 237 -14.62 -7.63 -34.21
C TRP A 237 -14.41 -7.80 -35.72
N LYS A 238 -14.46 -6.68 -36.45
CA LYS A 238 -14.13 -6.60 -37.88
C LYS A 238 -12.65 -6.34 -38.06
N LEU A 239 -11.87 -7.41 -38.19
CA LEU A 239 -10.43 -7.35 -38.43
C LEU A 239 -10.14 -6.70 -39.78
N LYS A 240 -9.08 -5.89 -39.86
CA LYS A 240 -8.66 -5.23 -41.10
C LYS A 240 -7.21 -5.54 -41.43
N GLN A 241 -6.89 -5.56 -42.72
CA GLN A 241 -5.57 -5.92 -43.21
C GLN A 241 -4.49 -4.95 -42.72
N GLU A 242 -4.82 -3.66 -42.64
CA GLU A 242 -3.92 -2.58 -42.23
C GLU A 242 -3.47 -2.63 -40.75
N TRP A 243 -4.09 -3.49 -39.94
CA TRP A 243 -3.74 -3.61 -38.52
C TRP A 243 -2.47 -4.43 -38.30
N LEU A 244 -2.09 -5.27 -39.26
CA LEU A 244 -0.88 -6.08 -39.20
C LEU A 244 0.30 -5.35 -39.87
N PRO A 245 1.54 -5.56 -39.40
CA PRO A 245 2.71 -5.12 -40.14
C PRO A 245 2.80 -5.81 -41.50
N ASP A 246 3.45 -5.15 -42.46
CA ASP A 246 3.57 -5.64 -43.83
C ASP A 246 4.27 -7.01 -43.87
N GLY A 247 3.67 -7.98 -44.58
CA GLY A 247 4.19 -9.34 -44.70
C GLY A 247 3.87 -10.29 -43.53
N TRP A 248 3.13 -9.85 -42.51
CA TRP A 248 2.70 -10.71 -41.41
C TRP A 248 1.44 -11.50 -41.73
N ILE A 249 1.35 -12.69 -41.14
CA ILE A 249 0.18 -13.57 -41.21
C ILE A 249 -0.41 -13.68 -39.80
N CYS A 250 -1.74 -13.57 -39.68
CA CYS A 250 -2.42 -13.72 -38.40
C CYS A 250 -3.30 -14.97 -38.36
N LEU A 251 -3.03 -15.87 -37.42
CA LEU A 251 -3.85 -17.04 -37.15
C LEU A 251 -4.96 -16.69 -36.16
N VAL A 252 -6.22 -16.88 -36.53
CA VAL A 252 -7.38 -16.47 -35.73
C VAL A 252 -8.02 -17.68 -35.04
N CYS A 253 -7.91 -17.74 -33.71
CA CYS A 253 -8.56 -18.75 -32.89
C CYS A 253 -10.05 -18.45 -32.68
N GLY A 254 -10.92 -19.46 -32.82
CA GLY A 254 -12.33 -19.37 -32.42
C GLY A 254 -13.20 -18.47 -33.30
N ALA A 255 -12.75 -18.15 -34.52
CA ALA A 255 -13.58 -17.42 -35.49
C ALA A 255 -14.83 -18.22 -35.86
N SER A 256 -15.98 -17.56 -36.04
CA SER A 256 -17.18 -18.23 -36.53
C SER A 256 -17.02 -18.59 -38.02
N ASP A 257 -17.72 -19.64 -38.44
CA ASP A 257 -17.71 -20.06 -39.85
C ASP A 257 -18.19 -18.92 -40.78
N SER A 258 -19.07 -18.05 -40.26
CA SER A 258 -19.65 -16.88 -40.93
C SER A 258 -18.85 -15.57 -40.84
N GLN A 259 -17.78 -15.50 -40.03
CA GLN A 259 -17.00 -14.26 -39.85
C GLN A 259 -16.09 -14.01 -41.05
N ASP A 260 -16.22 -12.87 -41.74
CA ASP A 260 -15.26 -12.55 -42.80
C ASP A 260 -13.91 -12.12 -42.20
N VAL A 261 -12.81 -12.60 -42.79
CA VAL A 261 -11.43 -12.26 -42.34
C VAL A 261 -10.58 -11.80 -43.52
N PRO A 262 -9.69 -10.80 -43.35
CA PRO A 262 -8.86 -10.33 -44.45
C PRO A 262 -7.90 -11.40 -45.00
N PRO A 263 -7.35 -11.23 -46.22
CA PRO A 263 -6.54 -12.26 -46.89
C PRO A 263 -5.30 -12.75 -46.12
N ASN A 264 -4.71 -11.90 -45.29
CA ASN A 264 -3.55 -12.24 -44.44
C ASN A 264 -3.95 -12.78 -43.04
N PHE A 265 -5.23 -13.09 -42.84
CA PHE A 265 -5.75 -13.73 -41.63
C PHE A 265 -6.26 -15.13 -41.96
N ILE A 266 -5.75 -16.14 -41.26
CA ILE A 266 -6.12 -17.56 -41.45
C ILE A 266 -6.95 -18.00 -40.27
N LYS A 267 -8.17 -18.48 -40.53
CA LYS A 267 -9.02 -19.08 -39.49
C LYS A 267 -8.47 -20.46 -39.11
N LEU A 268 -8.26 -20.67 -37.82
CA LEU A 268 -7.92 -21.99 -37.31
C LEU A 268 -9.17 -22.86 -37.18
N ALA A 269 -9.02 -24.16 -37.40
CA ALA A 269 -10.08 -25.14 -37.15
C ALA A 269 -10.50 -25.11 -35.67
N LYS A 270 -11.77 -25.39 -35.38
CA LYS A 270 -12.31 -25.34 -34.00
C LYS A 270 -11.64 -26.34 -33.05
N ASP A 271 -11.07 -27.41 -33.60
CA ASP A 271 -10.34 -28.48 -32.91
C ASP A 271 -8.81 -28.33 -33.02
N ALA A 272 -8.32 -27.18 -33.52
CA ALA A 272 -6.89 -26.92 -33.59
C ALA A 272 -6.24 -26.99 -32.20
N TYR A 273 -5.17 -27.77 -32.10
CA TYR A 273 -4.46 -27.95 -30.84
C TYR A 273 -3.60 -26.71 -30.52
N THR A 274 -4.12 -25.85 -29.65
CA THR A 274 -3.53 -24.52 -29.36
C THR A 274 -2.05 -24.52 -28.96
N PRO A 275 -1.53 -25.47 -28.15
CA PRO A 275 -0.11 -25.49 -27.77
C PRO A 275 0.84 -25.56 -28.98
N ASP A 276 0.50 -26.38 -29.98
CA ASP A 276 1.27 -26.53 -31.21
C ASP A 276 1.29 -25.22 -32.01
N VAL A 277 0.15 -24.52 -32.06
CA VAL A 277 0.00 -23.24 -32.77
C VAL A 277 0.76 -22.11 -32.04
N ILE A 278 0.73 -22.09 -30.71
CA ILE A 278 1.51 -21.15 -29.89
C ILE A 278 3.01 -21.33 -30.20
N ALA A 279 3.52 -22.57 -30.15
CA ALA A 279 4.93 -22.84 -30.47
C ALA A 279 5.30 -22.53 -31.94
N ALA A 280 4.33 -22.59 -32.85
CA ALA A 280 4.52 -22.29 -34.26
C ALA A 280 4.46 -20.78 -34.61
N SER A 281 4.05 -19.93 -33.65
CA SER A 281 3.87 -18.49 -33.85
C SER A 281 5.10 -17.69 -33.40
N ASP A 282 5.19 -16.42 -33.80
CA ASP A 282 6.28 -15.50 -33.39
C ASP A 282 5.83 -14.54 -32.27
N CYS A 283 4.53 -14.27 -32.19
CA CYS A 283 3.91 -13.48 -31.13
C CYS A 283 2.46 -13.93 -30.97
N MET A 284 1.89 -13.73 -29.78
CA MET A 284 0.45 -13.88 -29.54
C MET A 284 -0.17 -12.52 -29.18
N LEU A 285 -1.36 -12.22 -29.72
CA LEU A 285 -2.22 -11.11 -29.30
C LEU A 285 -3.49 -11.69 -28.67
N GLY A 286 -3.78 -11.31 -27.43
CA GLY A 286 -4.90 -11.92 -26.71
C GLY A 286 -5.25 -11.27 -25.38
N LYS A 287 -6.00 -12.02 -24.57
CA LYS A 287 -6.22 -11.73 -23.15
C LYS A 287 -5.33 -12.63 -22.28
N ILE A 288 -4.98 -12.16 -21.09
CA ILE A 288 -4.27 -12.99 -20.10
C ILE A 288 -5.26 -13.93 -19.45
N GLY A 289 -4.97 -15.23 -19.41
CA GLY A 289 -5.67 -16.21 -18.58
C GLY A 289 -4.75 -17.39 -18.35
N TYR A 290 -4.92 -18.14 -17.25
CA TYR A 290 -3.91 -19.11 -16.80
C TYR A 290 -3.42 -20.07 -17.90
N GLY A 291 -4.34 -20.68 -18.67
CA GLY A 291 -3.96 -21.61 -19.75
C GLY A 291 -3.15 -20.96 -20.88
N ALA A 292 -3.48 -19.72 -21.27
CA ALA A 292 -2.70 -18.98 -22.25
C ALA A 292 -1.33 -18.57 -21.67
N ALA A 293 -1.33 -18.04 -20.44
CA ALA A 293 -0.12 -17.60 -19.75
C ALA A 293 0.87 -18.76 -19.54
N SER A 294 0.39 -19.93 -19.13
CA SER A 294 1.25 -21.10 -18.89
C SER A 294 1.88 -21.61 -20.19
N GLU A 295 1.14 -21.64 -21.29
CA GLU A 295 1.63 -22.11 -22.59
C GLU A 295 2.61 -21.12 -23.23
N VAL A 296 2.34 -19.81 -23.20
CA VAL A 296 3.29 -18.81 -23.74
C VAL A 296 4.58 -18.74 -22.94
N LEU A 297 4.52 -18.89 -21.60
CA LEU A 297 5.72 -19.00 -20.76
C LEU A 297 6.50 -20.26 -21.09
N ALA A 298 5.82 -21.41 -21.14
CA ALA A 298 6.45 -22.69 -21.41
C ALA A 298 7.14 -22.75 -22.77
N TYR A 299 6.56 -22.10 -23.78
CA TYR A 299 7.09 -22.08 -25.14
C TYR A 299 7.82 -20.80 -25.49
N LYS A 300 8.05 -19.92 -24.51
CA LYS A 300 8.83 -18.67 -24.67
C LYS A 300 8.30 -17.78 -25.80
N LEU A 301 6.98 -17.73 -25.96
CA LEU A 301 6.33 -16.89 -26.96
C LEU A 301 6.04 -15.50 -26.35
N PRO A 302 6.44 -14.40 -27.01
CA PRO A 302 5.99 -13.05 -26.66
C PRO A 302 4.47 -12.91 -26.70
N LEU A 303 3.88 -12.34 -25.64
CA LEU A 303 2.45 -12.07 -25.53
C LEU A 303 2.19 -10.56 -25.50
N VAL A 304 1.52 -10.05 -26.53
CA VAL A 304 0.87 -8.74 -26.48
C VAL A 304 -0.54 -8.95 -25.94
N PHE A 305 -0.88 -8.30 -24.84
CA PHE A 305 -2.19 -8.51 -24.22
C PHE A 305 -2.98 -7.22 -24.06
N VAL A 306 -4.30 -7.35 -24.12
CA VAL A 306 -5.24 -6.27 -23.84
C VAL A 306 -5.81 -6.49 -22.44
N ARG A 307 -5.77 -5.46 -21.60
CA ARG A 307 -6.30 -5.52 -20.23
C ARG A 307 -7.79 -5.81 -20.20
N ARG A 308 -8.21 -6.58 -19.20
CA ARG A 308 -9.62 -6.86 -18.92
C ARG A 308 -10.11 -6.07 -17.72
N ASP A 309 -11.38 -5.72 -17.80
CA ASP A 309 -12.05 -5.00 -16.74
C ASP A 309 -12.64 -6.00 -15.74
N TYR A 310 -12.48 -5.76 -14.42
CA TYR A 310 -13.02 -6.59 -13.34
C TYR A 310 -12.59 -8.07 -13.39
N PHE A 311 -11.29 -8.34 -13.51
CA PHE A 311 -10.76 -9.71 -13.45
C PHE A 311 -9.49 -9.78 -12.60
N ASN A 312 -9.70 -9.89 -11.29
CA ASN A 312 -8.70 -9.83 -10.22
C ASN A 312 -7.48 -10.76 -10.32
N GLU A 313 -7.53 -11.86 -11.06
CA GLU A 313 -6.33 -12.71 -11.28
C GLU A 313 -5.30 -12.10 -12.25
N GLU A 314 -5.73 -11.18 -13.11
CA GLU A 314 -4.93 -10.69 -14.23
C GLU A 314 -3.62 -9.99 -13.80
N PRO A 315 -3.58 -9.14 -12.76
CA PRO A 315 -2.34 -8.55 -12.28
C PRO A 315 -1.28 -9.57 -11.84
N PHE A 316 -1.69 -10.70 -11.27
CA PHE A 316 -0.76 -11.74 -10.79
C PHE A 316 -0.14 -12.51 -11.93
N LEU A 317 -0.94 -12.83 -12.94
CA LEU A 317 -0.47 -13.46 -14.17
C LEU A 317 0.39 -12.49 -15.01
N ARG A 318 0.05 -11.20 -15.04
CA ARG A 318 0.89 -10.15 -15.63
C ARG A 318 2.25 -10.10 -14.96
N ASN A 319 2.31 -9.99 -13.63
CA ASN A 319 3.56 -9.94 -12.89
C ASN A 319 4.44 -11.17 -13.18
N LEU A 320 3.83 -12.36 -13.29
CA LEU A 320 4.54 -13.56 -13.70
C LEU A 320 5.12 -13.44 -15.11
N LEU A 321 4.34 -12.96 -16.08
CA LEU A 321 4.78 -12.80 -17.47
C LEU A 321 5.88 -11.73 -17.62
N GLU A 322 5.75 -10.59 -16.92
CA GLU A 322 6.72 -9.49 -16.92
C GLU A 322 8.04 -9.91 -16.27
N HIS A 323 7.99 -10.64 -15.15
CA HIS A 323 9.18 -11.19 -14.49
C HIS A 323 10.04 -12.04 -15.44
N TYR A 324 9.41 -12.79 -16.35
CA TYR A 324 10.09 -13.61 -17.35
C TYR A 324 10.26 -12.91 -18.72
N GLN A 325 10.04 -11.59 -18.80
CA GLN A 325 10.18 -10.79 -20.02
C GLN A 325 9.33 -11.31 -21.19
N ASN A 326 8.14 -11.83 -20.89
CA ASN A 326 7.30 -12.56 -21.83
C ASN A 326 6.15 -11.73 -22.42
N SER A 327 5.88 -10.52 -21.93
CA SER A 327 4.67 -9.78 -22.32
C SER A 327 4.81 -8.26 -22.45
N ILE A 328 3.93 -7.67 -23.26
CA ILE A 328 3.72 -6.22 -23.40
C ILE A 328 2.20 -5.93 -23.32
N GLU A 329 1.84 -4.86 -22.61
CA GLU A 329 0.47 -4.35 -22.59
C GLU A 329 0.16 -3.51 -23.84
N MET A 330 -1.00 -3.77 -24.46
CA MET A 330 -1.63 -2.89 -25.45
C MET A 330 -2.88 -2.26 -24.83
N ILE A 331 -2.96 -0.93 -24.85
CA ILE A 331 -4.15 -0.22 -24.38
C ILE A 331 -5.35 -0.51 -25.29
N ARG A 332 -6.55 -0.61 -24.69
CA ARG A 332 -7.78 -1.03 -25.39
C ARG A 332 -8.15 -0.11 -26.57
N SER A 333 -7.88 1.19 -26.47
CA SER A 333 -8.11 2.16 -27.55
C SER A 333 -7.28 1.82 -28.79
N ASP A 334 -6.00 1.51 -28.63
CA ASP A 334 -5.11 1.13 -29.73
C ASP A 334 -5.50 -0.23 -30.33
N PHE A 335 -5.93 -1.18 -29.50
CA PHE A 335 -6.47 -2.45 -29.97
C PHE A 335 -7.67 -2.25 -30.89
N LEU A 336 -8.64 -1.43 -30.47
CA LEU A 336 -9.87 -1.16 -31.22
C LEU A 336 -9.63 -0.28 -32.46
N ALA A 337 -8.67 0.64 -32.40
CA ALA A 337 -8.26 1.48 -33.52
C ALA A 337 -7.41 0.73 -34.56
N GLY A 338 -6.83 -0.41 -34.16
CA GLY A 338 -5.95 -1.22 -35.02
C GLY A 338 -4.50 -0.76 -35.04
N HIS A 339 -4.06 0.02 -34.05
CA HIS A 339 -2.67 0.47 -33.91
C HIS A 339 -1.77 -0.65 -33.36
N TRP A 340 -1.81 -1.86 -33.92
CA TRP A 340 -1.10 -3.01 -33.36
C TRP A 340 0.39 -3.03 -33.72
N LYS A 341 0.76 -2.45 -34.88
CA LYS A 341 2.11 -2.50 -35.46
C LYS A 341 3.24 -2.15 -34.47
N PRO A 342 3.18 -1.05 -33.68
CA PRO A 342 4.24 -0.72 -32.72
C PRO A 342 4.43 -1.80 -31.66
N TYR A 343 3.34 -2.33 -31.10
CA TYR A 343 3.36 -3.34 -30.06
C TYR A 343 3.88 -4.68 -30.57
N LEU A 344 3.49 -5.08 -31.78
CA LEU A 344 3.94 -6.33 -32.41
C LEU A 344 5.44 -6.30 -32.75
N LEU A 345 5.94 -5.16 -33.23
CA LEU A 345 7.38 -4.98 -33.47
C LEU A 345 8.17 -4.98 -32.16
N HIS A 346 7.64 -4.35 -31.10
CA HIS A 346 8.25 -4.38 -29.78
C HIS A 346 8.27 -5.80 -29.19
N ALA A 347 7.21 -6.58 -29.37
CA ALA A 347 7.14 -7.96 -28.89
C ALA A 347 8.24 -8.86 -29.46
N LEU A 348 8.69 -8.63 -30.70
CA LEU A 348 9.81 -9.37 -31.30
C LEU A 348 11.17 -9.05 -30.67
N THR A 349 11.29 -7.95 -29.94
CA THR A 349 12.54 -7.58 -29.25
C THR A 349 12.66 -8.20 -27.85
N LEU A 350 11.55 -8.71 -27.30
CA LEU A 350 11.54 -9.37 -26.00
C LEU A 350 12.44 -10.61 -25.99
N GLN A 351 12.98 -10.92 -24.81
CA GLN A 351 13.79 -12.12 -24.56
C GLN A 351 13.14 -13.03 -23.50
N PRO A 352 12.01 -13.69 -23.81
CA PRO A 352 11.35 -14.66 -22.93
C PRO A 352 12.32 -15.65 -22.25
N CYS A 353 12.41 -15.61 -20.92
CA CYS A 353 13.48 -16.30 -20.18
C CYS A 353 13.01 -17.41 -19.24
N TYR A 354 11.75 -17.84 -19.31
CA TYR A 354 11.22 -18.89 -18.43
C TYR A 354 12.03 -20.20 -18.49
N ASN A 355 12.51 -20.63 -17.32
CA ASN A 355 13.34 -21.82 -17.12
C ASN A 355 12.80 -22.75 -16.00
N GLY A 356 11.61 -22.46 -15.47
CA GLY A 356 10.98 -23.26 -14.42
C GLY A 356 10.42 -24.61 -14.89
N PRO A 357 10.07 -25.50 -13.95
CA PRO A 357 9.49 -26.80 -14.26
C PRO A 357 8.12 -26.68 -14.94
N LYS A 358 7.83 -27.60 -15.87
CA LYS A 358 6.62 -27.64 -16.72
C LYS A 358 5.78 -28.90 -16.52
N ASN A 359 6.20 -29.79 -15.62
CA ASN A 359 5.57 -31.08 -15.34
C ASN A 359 4.52 -30.99 -14.22
N GLY A 360 3.85 -29.83 -14.07
CA GLY A 360 2.88 -29.62 -13.01
C GLY A 360 1.74 -30.63 -13.02
N GLY A 361 1.29 -31.06 -14.20
CA GLY A 361 0.23 -32.08 -14.32
C GLY A 361 0.59 -33.42 -13.69
N GLU A 362 1.83 -33.87 -13.89
CA GLU A 362 2.38 -35.10 -13.30
C GLU A 362 2.54 -34.97 -11.78
N VAL A 363 3.15 -33.87 -11.33
CA VAL A 363 3.39 -33.59 -9.90
C VAL A 363 2.06 -33.53 -9.13
N VAL A 364 1.08 -32.82 -9.68
CA VAL A 364 -0.27 -32.74 -9.09
C VAL A 364 -0.92 -34.11 -9.04
N ALA A 365 -0.89 -34.89 -10.13
CA ALA A 365 -1.46 -36.23 -10.13
C ALA A 365 -0.81 -37.15 -9.08
N GLN A 366 0.50 -37.02 -8.84
CA GLN A 366 1.18 -37.77 -7.79
C GLN A 366 0.72 -37.37 -6.38
N ILE A 367 0.64 -36.07 -6.09
CA ILE A 367 0.15 -35.56 -4.79
C ILE A 367 -1.28 -36.01 -4.53
N LEU A 368 -2.14 -35.99 -5.55
CA LEU A 368 -3.54 -36.45 -5.45
C LEU A 368 -3.63 -37.95 -5.12
N GLN A 369 -2.76 -38.77 -5.72
CA GLN A 369 -2.68 -40.20 -5.40
C GLN A 369 -2.25 -40.42 -3.94
N ASP A 370 -1.22 -39.71 -3.48
CA ASP A 370 -0.73 -39.82 -2.11
C ASP A 370 -1.77 -39.34 -1.08
N ALA A 371 -2.49 -38.25 -1.38
CA ALA A 371 -3.57 -37.73 -0.55
C ALA A 371 -4.73 -38.72 -0.41
N ALA A 372 -5.12 -39.39 -1.50
CA ALA A 372 -6.20 -40.37 -1.54
C ALA A 372 -5.89 -41.65 -0.74
N VAL A 373 -4.62 -42.05 -0.63
CA VAL A 373 -4.20 -43.21 0.19
C VAL A 373 -3.88 -42.86 1.64
N GLY A 374 -4.10 -41.61 2.06
CA GLY A 374 -3.95 -41.17 3.44
C GLY A 374 -2.51 -40.87 3.86
N LYS A 375 -1.54 -40.79 2.93
CA LYS A 375 -0.19 -40.31 3.28
C LYS A 375 -0.28 -38.84 3.71
N GLU A 376 0.39 -38.50 4.81
CA GLU A 376 0.55 -37.12 5.23
C GLU A 376 1.56 -36.44 4.31
N CYS A 377 1.07 -35.66 3.35
CA CYS A 377 1.90 -34.76 2.53
C CYS A 377 2.22 -33.47 3.29
N ILE A 378 2.58 -33.55 4.57
CA ILE A 378 2.87 -32.37 5.41
C ILE A 378 4.38 -32.32 5.70
N SER A 379 5.02 -31.25 5.24
CA SER A 379 6.32 -30.79 5.72
C SER A 379 6.10 -29.97 6.99
N ASP A 380 6.86 -30.24 8.06
CA ASP A 380 6.82 -29.60 9.39
C ASP A 380 7.22 -28.12 9.42
N LYS A 381 6.75 -27.30 8.46
CA LYS A 381 6.95 -25.85 8.47
C LYS A 381 5.63 -25.11 8.25
N PHE A 382 5.19 -24.51 9.37
CA PHE A 382 4.15 -23.48 9.53
C PHE A 382 2.70 -23.96 9.61
N CYS A 383 2.17 -23.96 10.84
CA CYS A 383 0.76 -24.23 11.13
C CYS A 383 -0.12 -22.99 10.84
N GLY A 384 -1.33 -23.31 10.36
CA GLY A 384 -2.36 -22.36 9.95
C GLY A 384 -3.04 -21.68 11.14
N ALA A 385 -3.01 -20.35 11.10
CA ALA A 385 -4.00 -19.42 11.68
C ALA A 385 -3.68 -17.97 11.23
N ARG A 386 -2.41 -17.66 10.92
CA ARG A 386 -1.95 -16.36 10.39
C ARG A 386 -2.36 -16.06 8.93
N ARG A 387 -2.61 -17.09 8.11
CA ARG A 387 -2.70 -16.91 6.64
C ARG A 387 -4.03 -16.40 6.09
N LEU A 388 -5.14 -16.51 6.83
CA LEU A 388 -6.43 -15.93 6.38
C LEU A 388 -6.36 -14.39 6.40
N GLN A 389 -5.70 -13.81 7.41
CA GLN A 389 -5.49 -12.36 7.57
C GLN A 389 -4.42 -11.82 6.60
N ASP A 390 -3.30 -12.54 6.44
CA ASP A 390 -2.21 -12.14 5.55
C ASP A 390 -2.56 -12.25 4.05
N ALA A 391 -3.37 -13.22 3.64
CA ALA A 391 -3.72 -13.41 2.23
C ALA A 391 -4.78 -12.40 1.74
N ILE A 392 -5.67 -11.89 2.59
CA ILE A 392 -6.61 -10.83 2.18
C ILE A 392 -5.88 -9.50 2.02
N VAL A 393 -4.98 -9.19 2.95
CA VAL A 393 -4.14 -7.99 2.90
C VAL A 393 -3.15 -8.05 1.73
N SER A 394 -2.53 -9.21 1.47
CA SER A 394 -1.60 -9.37 0.35
C SER A 394 -2.30 -9.41 -1.01
N GLY A 395 -3.53 -9.93 -1.09
CA GLY A 395 -4.29 -10.01 -2.35
C GLY A 395 -4.81 -8.67 -2.80
N TYR A 396 -5.17 -7.85 -1.83
CA TYR A 396 -5.50 -6.47 -2.06
C TYR A 396 -4.29 -5.59 -2.36
N GLN A 397 -3.14 -5.84 -1.73
CA GLN A 397 -1.95 -5.04 -1.95
C GLN A 397 -1.24 -5.36 -3.27
N LEU A 398 -1.38 -6.58 -3.80
CA LEU A 398 -0.78 -7.02 -5.06
C LEU A 398 -1.62 -6.70 -6.32
N GLN A 399 -2.87 -6.25 -6.17
CA GLN A 399 -3.73 -5.79 -7.28
C GLN A 399 -3.38 -4.39 -7.81
N ARG A 400 -2.31 -3.75 -7.31
CA ARG A 400 -1.82 -2.45 -7.79
C ARG A 400 -1.17 -2.57 -9.18
N ALA A 401 -2.00 -2.73 -10.21
CA ALA A 401 -1.66 -2.29 -11.56
C ALA A 401 -2.05 -0.80 -11.69
N PRO A 402 -1.23 0.07 -12.29
CA PRO A 402 -1.59 1.48 -12.47
C PRO A 402 -2.96 1.59 -13.15
N GLY A 403 -3.86 2.38 -12.57
CA GLY A 403 -5.18 2.67 -13.15
C GLY A 403 -6.35 1.78 -12.71
N ARG A 404 -6.22 0.95 -11.66
CA ARG A 404 -7.39 0.43 -10.92
C ARG A 404 -7.12 0.36 -9.43
N ASP A 405 -7.74 1.28 -8.70
CA ASP A 405 -7.86 1.21 -7.25
C ASP A 405 -9.06 0.32 -6.90
N VAL A 406 -8.79 -0.91 -6.46
CA VAL A 406 -9.79 -1.71 -5.76
C VAL A 406 -9.57 -1.48 -4.26
N HIS A 407 -10.62 -1.09 -3.52
CA HIS A 407 -10.65 -0.86 -2.07
C HIS A 407 -11.09 -2.13 -1.32
N ILE A 408 -10.44 -2.52 -0.20
CA ILE A 408 -10.96 -3.62 0.66
C ILE A 408 -12.35 -3.20 1.11
N PRO A 409 -13.40 -3.99 0.87
CA PRO A 409 -14.73 -3.67 1.36
C PRO A 409 -14.74 -3.48 2.87
N ASP A 410 -15.26 -2.35 3.35
CA ASP A 410 -15.43 -2.07 4.80
C ASP A 410 -16.22 -3.18 5.51
N TRP A 411 -17.05 -3.92 4.76
CA TRP A 411 -17.85 -5.01 5.28
C TRP A 411 -17.08 -6.32 5.48
N TYR A 412 -15.87 -6.48 4.94
CA TYR A 412 -15.07 -7.68 5.28
C TYR A 412 -14.73 -7.72 6.79
N SER A 413 -14.66 -6.55 7.42
CA SER A 413 -14.41 -6.34 8.85
C SER A 413 -15.63 -6.53 9.75
N LEU A 414 -16.84 -6.70 9.19
CA LEU A 414 -18.13 -6.61 9.90
C LEU A 414 -18.95 -7.92 9.90
N SER A 415 -18.41 -9.08 9.51
CA SER A 415 -19.19 -10.34 9.37
C SER A 415 -19.19 -11.22 10.62
N GLU A 416 -18.38 -10.89 11.62
CA GLU A 416 -18.38 -11.58 12.91
C GLU A 416 -19.65 -11.29 13.73
N THR A 417 -20.46 -10.30 13.35
CA THR A 417 -21.58 -9.80 14.17
C THR A 417 -22.99 -10.15 13.69
N GLU A 418 -23.19 -10.81 12.53
CA GLU A 418 -24.53 -11.02 11.96
C GLU A 418 -24.91 -12.51 11.73
N ILE A 419 -24.58 -13.38 12.69
CA ILE A 419 -25.25 -14.69 12.82
C ILE A 419 -26.00 -14.70 14.15
N GLY A 420 -27.22 -14.16 14.13
CA GLY A 420 -28.22 -14.42 15.18
C GLY A 420 -28.96 -13.20 15.71
N ALA A 421 -30.03 -12.76 15.03
CA ALA A 421 -31.32 -12.38 15.63
C ALA A 421 -32.26 -11.76 14.58
N GLY A 422 -33.51 -12.24 14.54
CA GLY A 422 -34.57 -11.76 13.64
C GLY A 422 -35.19 -10.40 14.03
N PRO A 423 -36.18 -9.92 13.26
CA PRO A 423 -36.55 -8.51 13.22
C PRO A 423 -37.61 -8.15 14.28
N THR A 424 -37.43 -7.03 15.00
CA THR A 424 -38.57 -6.31 15.60
C THR A 424 -38.34 -4.80 15.65
N SER A 425 -39.38 -4.07 15.28
CA SER A 425 -39.51 -2.61 15.23
C SER A 425 -39.56 -2.00 16.64
N GLN A 426 -39.10 -0.76 16.84
CA GLN A 426 -39.95 0.46 17.01
C GLN A 426 -39.17 1.65 17.61
N ASN A 427 -39.54 2.85 17.16
CA ASN A 427 -39.18 4.18 17.68
C ASN A 427 -39.14 4.29 19.21
N VAL A 428 -38.17 5.03 19.80
CA VAL A 428 -38.41 6.02 20.89
C VAL A 428 -37.29 7.08 20.95
N ALA A 429 -37.75 8.32 20.99
CA ALA A 429 -37.22 9.60 21.51
C ALA A 429 -35.82 9.73 22.14
N THR A 430 -35.20 10.85 21.77
CA THR A 430 -34.17 11.60 22.49
C THR A 430 -34.55 11.89 23.95
N LYS A 431 -33.69 11.49 24.89
CA LYS A 431 -33.58 12.08 26.22
C LYS A 431 -32.13 12.07 26.70
N GLU A 432 -31.72 13.24 27.19
CA GLU A 432 -30.45 13.57 27.82
C GLU A 432 -30.06 12.59 28.94
N THR A 433 -28.82 12.10 28.90
CA THR A 433 -28.05 11.69 30.09
C THR A 433 -26.55 11.54 29.72
N THR A 434 -25.83 12.66 29.56
CA THR A 434 -24.36 12.67 29.63
C THR A 434 -23.94 12.64 31.10
N ALA A 435 -23.90 11.43 31.68
CA ALA A 435 -23.24 11.20 32.95
C ALA A 435 -21.71 11.28 32.74
N LEU A 436 -21.02 12.06 33.57
CA LEU A 436 -19.61 12.44 33.43
C LEU A 436 -18.69 11.28 33.85
N CYS A 437 -18.24 10.46 32.90
CA CYS A 437 -17.33 9.32 33.13
C CYS A 437 -15.88 9.68 33.52
N PHE A 438 -15.50 10.95 33.66
CA PHE A 438 -14.15 11.34 34.09
C PHE A 438 -13.99 11.47 35.61
N GLU A 439 -15.04 11.17 36.39
CA GLU A 439 -14.98 11.16 37.86
C GLU A 439 -14.04 10.09 38.44
N ASP A 440 -13.62 9.10 37.64
CA ASP A 440 -12.72 8.01 38.05
C ASP A 440 -11.29 8.48 38.36
N PHE A 441 -10.87 9.65 37.88
CA PHE A 441 -9.52 10.18 38.09
C PHE A 441 -9.52 11.47 38.91
N GLU A 442 -8.52 11.60 39.78
CA GLU A 442 -8.10 12.84 40.41
C GLU A 442 -7.02 13.49 39.52
N ILE A 443 -7.25 14.73 39.07
CA ILE A 443 -6.26 15.53 38.34
C ILE A 443 -5.41 16.27 39.39
N LEU A 444 -4.18 15.80 39.58
CA LEU A 444 -3.20 16.34 40.52
C LEU A 444 -2.45 17.55 39.94
N HIS A 445 -2.35 17.65 38.61
CA HIS A 445 -1.74 18.77 37.88
C HIS A 445 -2.31 18.87 36.47
N GLY A 446 -2.35 20.09 35.94
CA GLY A 446 -2.78 20.40 34.57
C GLY A 446 -4.27 20.73 34.46
N ASP A 447 -4.69 21.09 33.25
CA ASP A 447 -6.08 21.43 32.90
C ASP A 447 -6.45 20.70 31.60
N LEU A 448 -7.70 20.23 31.51
CA LEU A 448 -8.26 19.59 30.32
C LEU A 448 -8.45 20.58 29.16
N GLN A 449 -8.47 21.89 29.44
CA GLN A 449 -8.63 22.98 28.47
C GLN A 449 -9.89 22.87 27.59
N GLY A 450 -10.91 22.13 28.05
CA GLY A 450 -12.14 21.86 27.29
C GLY A 450 -11.96 20.96 26.06
N LEU A 451 -10.84 20.25 25.94
CA LEU A 451 -10.52 19.42 24.79
C LEU A 451 -11.23 18.07 24.87
N THR A 452 -12.15 17.79 23.92
CA THR A 452 -12.96 16.57 23.90
C THR A 452 -12.13 15.31 23.70
N ASP A 453 -11.12 15.36 22.83
CA ASP A 453 -10.19 14.24 22.58
C ASP A 453 -9.45 13.80 23.86
N THR A 454 -9.14 14.73 24.74
CA THR A 454 -8.46 14.48 26.02
C THR A 454 -9.43 13.84 27.01
N MET A 455 -10.70 14.25 27.02
CA MET A 455 -11.74 13.59 27.81
C MET A 455 -12.00 12.16 27.32
N ASP A 456 -12.04 11.94 26.01
CA ASP A 456 -12.21 10.61 25.41
C ASP A 456 -11.02 9.69 25.69
N PHE A 457 -9.79 10.23 25.69
CA PHE A 457 -8.60 9.49 26.09
C PHE A 457 -8.66 9.06 27.57
N LEU A 458 -9.05 9.96 28.47
CA LEU A 458 -9.20 9.64 29.90
C LEU A 458 -10.29 8.61 30.15
N LYS A 459 -11.40 8.68 29.41
CA LYS A 459 -12.45 7.66 29.44
C LYS A 459 -11.94 6.31 28.98
N SER A 460 -11.21 6.28 27.85
CA SER A 460 -10.60 5.05 27.34
C SER A 460 -9.61 4.44 28.35
N LEU A 461 -8.90 5.28 29.11
CA LEU A 461 -8.00 4.86 30.17
C LEU A 461 -8.75 4.29 31.39
N SER A 462 -9.92 4.84 31.77
CA SER A 462 -10.68 4.34 32.93
C SER A 462 -11.29 2.95 32.67
N GLU A 463 -11.69 2.69 31.43
CA GLU A 463 -12.25 1.41 30.94
C GLU A 463 -11.27 0.22 31.07
N LEU A 464 -9.96 0.46 31.13
CA LEU A 464 -8.93 -0.60 31.16
C LEU A 464 -8.93 -1.49 32.43
N ASN A 465 -9.66 -1.12 33.47
CA ASN A 465 -9.71 -1.84 34.76
C ASN A 465 -11.06 -2.52 35.04
N GLY A 466 -12.05 -2.41 34.15
CA GLY A 466 -13.40 -2.96 34.33
C GLY A 466 -13.53 -4.41 33.84
N ASN A 467 -14.26 -5.25 34.58
CA ASN A 467 -14.58 -6.65 34.20
C ASN A 467 -15.51 -6.80 32.96
N ASN A 468 -15.92 -5.70 32.33
CA ASN A 468 -16.76 -5.72 31.13
C ASN A 468 -15.90 -5.61 29.87
N LEU A 469 -15.17 -6.66 29.53
CA LEU A 469 -14.58 -6.86 28.19
C LEU A 469 -15.63 -7.51 27.25
N GLU A 470 -16.85 -6.98 27.21
CA GLU A 470 -17.90 -7.41 26.27
C GLU A 470 -17.91 -6.48 25.04
N SER A 471 -16.89 -6.62 24.17
CA SER A 471 -16.82 -5.95 22.86
C SER A 471 -15.92 -6.78 21.93
N PRO A 472 -16.09 -6.73 20.58
CA PRO A 472 -15.70 -7.79 19.64
C PRO A 472 -14.20 -8.16 19.68
N GLU A 473 -13.90 -9.44 19.40
CA GLU A 473 -12.70 -10.20 19.79
C GLU A 473 -11.31 -9.60 19.44
N LYS A 474 -11.19 -8.60 18.55
CA LYS A 474 -9.89 -8.07 18.05
C LYS A 474 -9.30 -6.91 18.86
N GLN A 475 -10.13 -5.99 19.38
CA GLN A 475 -9.71 -4.94 20.32
C GLN A 475 -9.18 -5.49 21.66
N HIS A 476 -9.35 -6.80 21.90
CA HIS A 476 -8.94 -7.46 23.13
C HIS A 476 -7.42 -7.45 23.34
N THR A 477 -6.58 -7.52 22.31
CA THR A 477 -5.12 -7.69 22.51
C THR A 477 -4.45 -6.43 23.06
N GLU A 478 -4.71 -5.27 22.43
CA GLU A 478 -4.20 -3.97 22.88
C GLU A 478 -4.73 -3.59 24.27
N ARG A 479 -6.05 -3.72 24.48
CA ARG A 479 -6.70 -3.41 25.76
C ARG A 479 -6.25 -4.38 26.87
N THR A 480 -6.04 -5.66 26.59
CA THR A 480 -5.51 -6.64 27.55
C THR A 480 -4.06 -6.37 27.90
N ALA A 481 -3.23 -5.98 26.94
CA ALA A 481 -1.85 -5.58 27.22
C ALA A 481 -1.80 -4.30 28.08
N ALA A 482 -2.69 -3.34 27.79
CA ALA A 482 -2.80 -2.08 28.53
C ALA A 482 -3.43 -2.23 29.94
N SER A 483 -4.32 -3.20 30.17
CA SER A 483 -4.98 -3.40 31.47
C SER A 483 -4.01 -3.76 32.61
N VAL A 484 -2.89 -4.41 32.26
CA VAL A 484 -1.82 -4.77 33.20
C VAL A 484 -0.66 -3.78 33.22
N LEU A 485 -0.70 -2.74 32.38
CA LEU A 485 0.43 -1.84 32.12
C LEU A 485 0.67 -0.84 33.27
N PHE A 486 -0.41 -0.36 33.90
CA PHE A 486 -0.36 0.67 34.94
C PHE A 486 -0.69 0.12 36.33
N ASP A 487 -0.01 0.66 37.33
CA ASP A 487 -0.41 0.63 38.73
C ASP A 487 -1.37 1.79 39.00
N TRP A 488 -2.67 1.50 39.04
CA TRP A 488 -3.74 2.50 39.12
C TRP A 488 -3.74 3.33 40.41
N GLU A 489 -3.06 2.86 41.47
CA GLU A 489 -2.92 3.60 42.73
C GLU A 489 -1.83 4.68 42.66
N LYS A 490 -0.97 4.62 41.62
CA LYS A 490 0.13 5.56 41.42
C LYS A 490 -0.18 6.59 40.35
N GLU A 491 0.71 7.58 40.31
CA GLU A 491 0.61 8.73 39.42
C GLU A 491 0.91 8.31 37.98
N ILE A 492 0.12 8.84 37.04
CA ILE A 492 0.30 8.70 35.59
C ILE A 492 0.44 10.10 35.01
N TYR A 493 1.44 10.29 34.15
CA TYR A 493 1.72 11.56 33.47
C TYR A 493 1.24 11.46 32.03
N ILE A 494 0.40 12.39 31.60
CA ILE A 494 -0.17 12.41 30.26
C ILE A 494 0.26 13.68 29.55
N ALA A 495 0.81 13.54 28.35
CA ALA A 495 1.04 14.66 27.45
C ALA A 495 0.24 14.48 26.15
N ARG A 496 0.00 15.60 25.47
CA ARG A 496 -0.73 15.68 24.21
C ARG A 496 0.08 16.51 23.23
N ALA A 497 0.17 16.08 21.97
CA ALA A 497 0.79 16.86 20.91
C ALA A 497 0.01 16.71 19.59
N PRO A 498 -0.37 17.79 18.90
CA PRO A 498 -1.14 17.71 17.66
C PRO A 498 -0.30 17.32 16.45
N GLY A 499 -0.96 16.85 15.40
CA GLY A 499 -0.40 16.88 14.05
C GLY A 499 -0.30 18.31 13.52
N ARG A 500 0.08 18.48 12.25
CA ARG A 500 0.20 19.81 11.62
C ARG A 500 -0.20 19.80 10.16
N LEU A 501 -0.74 20.94 9.72
CA LEU A 501 -0.97 21.28 8.33
C LEU A 501 0.10 22.29 7.89
N ASP A 502 0.87 21.95 6.86
CA ASP A 502 1.80 22.88 6.24
C ASP A 502 1.02 23.84 5.33
N VAL A 503 0.87 25.08 5.80
CA VAL A 503 0.19 26.14 5.05
C VAL A 503 1.13 26.69 3.98
N MET A 504 2.38 27.02 4.33
CA MET A 504 3.42 27.45 3.39
C MET A 504 4.81 27.06 3.92
N GLY A 505 5.74 26.75 3.01
CA GLY A 505 7.12 26.38 3.36
C GLY A 505 7.55 25.02 2.82
N GLY A 506 6.62 24.06 2.73
CA GLY A 506 6.85 22.77 2.06
C GLY A 506 8.12 22.04 2.52
N ILE A 507 8.90 21.53 1.56
CA ILE A 507 10.20 20.87 1.79
C ILE A 507 11.37 21.83 2.01
N ALA A 508 11.14 23.14 2.13
CA ALA A 508 12.23 24.10 2.27
C ALA A 508 12.79 24.18 3.71
N ASP A 509 12.25 23.39 4.64
CA ASP A 509 12.60 23.41 6.06
C ASP A 509 14.07 23.02 6.32
N TYR A 510 14.57 21.92 5.75
CA TYR A 510 15.97 21.51 5.90
C TYR A 510 16.98 22.44 5.21
N SER A 511 16.49 23.40 4.42
CA SER A 511 17.30 24.39 3.70
C SER A 511 17.27 25.79 4.33
N GLY A 512 16.58 25.94 5.48
CA GLY A 512 16.57 27.13 6.31
C GLY A 512 15.45 28.13 6.06
N SER A 513 14.46 27.81 5.22
CA SER A 513 13.37 28.74 4.88
C SER A 513 12.55 29.17 6.09
N LEU A 514 11.92 30.35 5.99
CA LEU A 514 10.72 30.67 6.75
C LEU A 514 9.60 29.71 6.35
N VAL A 515 8.83 29.23 7.33
CA VAL A 515 7.66 28.36 7.13
C VAL A 515 6.49 28.84 7.99
N LEU A 516 5.26 28.50 7.59
CA LEU A 516 4.01 28.83 8.28
C LEU A 516 3.18 27.57 8.52
N GLN A 517 3.17 27.09 9.76
CA GLN A 517 2.55 25.81 10.13
C GLN A 517 1.33 25.99 11.02
N MET A 518 0.26 25.26 10.73
CA MET A 518 -0.95 25.26 11.57
C MET A 518 -1.03 23.94 12.36
N PRO A 519 -1.09 23.96 13.71
CA PRO A 519 -1.34 22.74 14.45
C PRO A 519 -2.78 22.26 14.18
N LEU A 520 -2.93 20.96 13.89
CA LEU A 520 -4.23 20.36 13.63
C LEU A 520 -5.03 20.17 14.91
N ARG A 521 -6.32 19.90 14.76
CA ARG A 521 -7.16 19.48 15.88
C ARG A 521 -6.77 18.09 16.37
N GLU A 522 -6.53 17.18 15.44
CA GLU A 522 -6.14 15.79 15.69
C GLU A 522 -4.79 15.73 16.41
N ALA A 523 -4.70 14.91 17.46
CA ALA A 523 -3.53 14.84 18.33
C ALA A 523 -3.22 13.42 18.81
N CYS A 524 -1.99 13.26 19.28
CA CYS A 524 -1.52 12.08 19.99
C CYS A 524 -1.48 12.36 21.50
N HIS A 525 -1.97 11.41 22.26
CA HIS A 525 -1.88 11.34 23.72
C HIS A 525 -0.94 10.22 24.11
N VAL A 526 -0.04 10.53 25.05
CA VAL A 526 0.89 9.55 25.61
C VAL A 526 0.80 9.58 27.13
N ALA A 527 0.51 8.42 27.73
CA ALA A 527 0.51 8.23 29.18
C ALA A 527 1.77 7.46 29.61
N VAL A 528 2.49 8.00 30.59
CA VAL A 528 3.74 7.44 31.13
C VAL A 528 3.60 7.22 32.63
N GLN A 529 4.01 6.05 33.11
CA GLN A 529 4.18 5.78 34.53
C GLN A 529 5.58 5.26 34.82
N ARG A 530 6.19 5.81 35.86
CA ARG A 530 7.46 5.35 36.42
C ARG A 530 7.19 4.26 37.45
N ASN A 531 7.89 3.14 37.32
CA ASN A 531 7.78 2.01 38.21
C ASN A 531 9.16 1.59 38.70
N HIS A 532 9.33 1.43 40.01
CA HIS A 532 10.55 0.82 40.53
C HIS A 532 10.69 -0.60 39.91
N PRO A 533 11.89 -1.05 39.48
CA PRO A 533 12.05 -2.33 38.78
C PRO A 533 11.41 -3.53 39.51
N ASN A 534 11.56 -3.61 40.84
CA ASN A 534 10.91 -4.60 41.71
C ASN A 534 9.37 -4.60 41.73
N LYS A 535 8.72 -3.50 41.33
CA LYS A 535 7.28 -3.28 41.51
C LYS A 535 6.51 -3.19 40.19
N GLN A 536 7.20 -3.27 39.04
CA GLN A 536 6.54 -3.22 37.75
C GLN A 536 5.81 -4.53 37.46
N LYS A 537 4.58 -4.43 36.97
CA LYS A 537 3.86 -5.57 36.41
C LYS A 537 4.40 -5.88 35.02
N LEU A 538 5.33 -6.82 34.95
CA LEU A 538 5.94 -7.26 33.69
C LEU A 538 5.02 -8.25 32.95
N TRP A 539 5.04 -8.24 31.62
CA TRP A 539 4.40 -9.29 30.82
C TRP A 539 5.14 -10.63 30.97
N LYS A 540 4.45 -11.75 30.74
CA LYS A 540 4.99 -13.10 30.99
C LYS A 540 6.31 -13.37 30.25
N HIS A 541 6.42 -12.96 29.00
CA HIS A 541 7.64 -13.15 28.20
C HIS A 541 8.78 -12.23 28.68
N THR A 542 8.47 -11.01 29.09
CA THR A 542 9.43 -10.08 29.70
C THR A 542 9.96 -10.62 31.05
N GLN A 543 9.10 -11.24 31.86
CA GLN A 543 9.53 -11.91 33.10
C GLN A 543 10.49 -13.07 32.82
N ALA A 544 10.24 -13.86 31.77
CA ALA A 544 11.12 -14.95 31.38
C ALA A 544 12.52 -14.43 30.97
N ARG A 545 12.59 -13.34 30.20
CA ARG A 545 13.87 -12.70 29.82
C ARG A 545 14.67 -12.19 31.03
N GLN A 546 14.00 -11.58 32.01
CA GLN A 546 14.65 -11.10 33.24
C GLN A 546 15.19 -12.25 34.12
N LEU A 547 14.50 -13.39 34.16
CA LEU A 547 14.94 -14.60 34.87
C LEU A 547 16.23 -15.20 34.28
N GLU A 548 16.38 -15.16 32.96
CA GLU A 548 17.58 -15.66 32.25
C GLU A 548 18.80 -14.75 32.45
N ASN A 549 18.61 -13.44 32.54
CA ASN A 549 19.68 -12.44 32.66
C ASN A 549 20.18 -12.19 34.09
N ALA A 550 19.70 -12.94 35.09
CA ALA A 550 20.17 -12.92 36.49
C ALA A 550 20.27 -11.52 37.13
N GLY A 551 19.39 -10.58 36.78
CA GLY A 551 19.48 -9.20 37.24
C GLY A 551 18.14 -8.47 37.19
N LEU A 552 17.99 -7.51 38.11
CA LEU A 552 16.82 -6.65 38.26
C LEU A 552 17.02 -5.38 37.43
N ALA A 553 16.87 -5.50 36.10
CA ALA A 553 17.11 -4.38 35.19
C ALA A 553 15.83 -3.54 34.99
N PRO A 554 15.94 -2.22 34.85
CA PRO A 554 14.81 -1.38 34.46
C PRO A 554 14.29 -1.77 33.06
N VAL A 555 12.97 -1.92 32.93
CA VAL A 555 12.31 -2.38 31.70
C VAL A 555 11.41 -1.29 31.12
N LEU A 556 11.47 -1.14 29.80
CA LEU A 556 10.53 -0.34 29.04
C LEU A 556 9.42 -1.23 28.47
N GLN A 557 8.16 -0.89 28.72
CA GLN A 557 6.99 -1.52 28.10
C GLN A 557 6.12 -0.47 27.43
N ILE A 558 5.82 -0.67 26.15
CA ILE A 558 5.04 0.25 25.32
C ILE A 558 3.84 -0.49 24.75
N VAL A 559 2.66 0.07 24.95
CA VAL A 559 1.44 -0.32 24.24
C VAL A 559 1.04 0.84 23.34
N SER A 560 0.67 0.55 22.10
CA SER A 560 0.18 1.56 21.19
C SER A 560 -1.15 1.12 20.58
N PHE A 561 -2.16 1.97 20.75
CA PHE A 561 -3.48 1.74 20.19
C PHE A 561 -3.51 2.01 18.68
N GLY A 562 -4.42 1.31 17.99
CA GLY A 562 -4.64 1.48 16.55
C GLY A 562 -3.66 0.72 15.66
N SER A 563 -2.98 -0.30 16.19
CA SER A 563 -2.04 -1.14 15.43
C SER A 563 -2.71 -1.94 14.30
N GLU A 564 -4.03 -2.15 14.43
CA GLU A 564 -4.90 -2.82 13.45
C GLU A 564 -4.95 -2.08 12.08
N LEU A 565 -4.68 -0.77 12.06
CA LEU A 565 -4.75 0.07 10.85
C LEU A 565 -3.42 0.15 10.08
N SER A 566 -2.31 -0.35 10.64
CA SER A 566 -0.94 -0.10 10.14
C SER A 566 0.00 -1.31 10.12
N ASN A 567 -0.50 -2.56 10.23
CA ASN A 567 0.29 -3.79 10.15
C ASN A 567 1.50 -3.83 11.12
N ARG A 568 1.40 -3.12 12.26
CA ARG A 568 2.44 -3.04 13.29
C ARG A 568 2.06 -3.84 14.52
N ALA A 569 3.03 -4.26 15.32
CA ALA A 569 2.77 -4.95 16.59
C ALA A 569 2.15 -3.96 17.60
N PRO A 570 1.13 -4.35 18.39
CA PRO A 570 0.50 -3.48 19.39
C PRO A 570 1.40 -3.18 20.59
N THR A 571 2.42 -4.01 20.82
CA THR A 571 3.27 -3.97 22.00
C THR A 571 4.76 -4.02 21.63
N PHE A 572 5.56 -3.39 22.47
CA PHE A 572 7.02 -3.44 22.42
C PHE A 572 7.58 -3.42 23.84
N ASP A 573 8.62 -4.21 24.10
CA ASP A 573 9.36 -4.16 25.35
C ASP A 573 10.86 -4.40 25.13
N MET A 574 11.68 -3.78 25.99
CA MET A 574 13.13 -3.93 25.99
C MET A 574 13.69 -3.64 27.38
N ASP A 575 14.89 -4.13 27.66
CA ASP A 575 15.60 -3.77 28.88
C ASP A 575 16.32 -2.44 28.63
N LEU A 576 16.23 -1.47 29.55
CA LEU A 576 16.86 -0.15 29.34
C LEU A 576 18.40 -0.25 29.26
N SER A 577 18.98 -1.33 29.77
CA SER A 577 20.40 -1.67 29.59
C SER A 577 20.78 -1.95 28.14
N ASP A 578 19.83 -2.32 27.27
CA ASP A 578 20.10 -2.54 25.84
C ASP A 578 20.49 -1.24 25.12
N PHE A 579 20.13 -0.07 25.69
CA PHE A 579 20.62 1.23 25.25
C PHE A 579 21.99 1.59 25.78
N MET A 580 22.64 0.72 26.56
CA MET A 580 23.94 0.99 27.18
C MET A 580 25.03 0.09 26.60
N ASN A 581 26.21 0.69 26.37
CA ASN A 581 27.45 -0.01 26.10
C ASN A 581 28.45 0.36 27.22
N GLY A 582 28.40 -0.42 28.31
CA GLY A 582 29.05 -0.05 29.57
C GLY A 582 28.33 1.11 30.25
N GLU A 583 29.06 2.18 30.59
CA GLU A 583 28.49 3.38 31.23
C GLU A 583 27.95 4.42 30.24
N LYS A 584 28.07 4.18 28.93
CA LYS A 584 27.67 5.14 27.89
C LYS A 584 26.50 4.62 27.07
N PRO A 585 25.60 5.50 26.59
CA PRO A 585 24.58 5.11 25.64
C PRO A 585 25.17 4.53 24.33
N ILE A 586 24.46 3.62 23.67
CA ILE A 586 24.80 3.15 22.33
C ILE A 586 24.72 4.29 21.31
N SER A 587 25.39 4.15 20.17
CA SER A 587 25.26 5.14 19.10
C SER A 587 23.89 5.06 18.41
N TYR A 588 23.47 6.15 17.79
CA TYR A 588 22.20 6.19 17.07
C TYR A 588 22.15 5.19 15.91
N GLU A 589 23.28 4.93 15.23
CA GLU A 589 23.36 3.93 14.16
C GLU A 589 23.04 2.53 14.68
N LYS A 590 23.59 2.15 15.83
CA LYS A 590 23.30 0.85 16.47
C LYS A 590 21.83 0.73 16.87
N ALA A 591 21.25 1.82 17.40
CA ALA A 591 19.84 1.84 17.74
C ALA A 591 18.95 1.69 16.49
N ARG A 592 19.28 2.39 15.40
CA ARG A 592 18.60 2.26 14.12
C ARG A 592 18.67 0.84 13.56
N GLU A 593 19.85 0.22 13.61
CA GLU A 593 20.04 -1.18 13.21
C GLU A 593 19.17 -2.11 14.04
N PHE A 594 19.14 -1.93 15.37
CA PHE A 594 18.30 -2.71 16.29
C PHE A 594 16.81 -2.63 15.92
N PHE A 595 16.26 -1.43 15.76
CA PHE A 595 14.84 -1.26 15.41
C PHE A 595 14.49 -1.72 13.98
N CYS A 596 15.47 -1.82 13.08
CA CYS A 596 15.25 -2.33 11.72
C CYS A 596 15.19 -3.86 11.63
N GLN A 597 15.60 -4.60 12.68
CA GLN A 597 15.61 -6.07 12.67
C GLN A 597 14.21 -6.68 12.58
N ASN A 598 13.21 -6.02 13.20
CA ASN A 598 11.83 -6.49 13.19
C ASN A 598 10.89 -5.42 12.57
N PRO A 599 10.47 -5.58 11.30
CA PRO A 599 9.61 -4.62 10.62
C PRO A 599 8.32 -4.28 11.39
N SER A 600 7.72 -5.24 12.09
CA SER A 600 6.48 -5.04 12.86
C SER A 600 6.65 -4.14 14.10
N GLN A 601 7.88 -3.99 14.60
CA GLN A 601 8.23 -3.23 15.81
C GLN A 601 9.01 -1.94 15.50
N LYS A 602 9.25 -1.63 14.22
CA LYS A 602 10.00 -0.43 13.81
C LYS A 602 9.39 0.87 14.33
N TRP A 603 8.06 0.92 14.53
CA TRP A 603 7.36 2.07 15.11
C TRP A 603 7.84 2.42 16.52
N ALA A 604 8.36 1.46 17.28
CA ALA A 604 8.85 1.69 18.63
C ALA A 604 10.06 2.64 18.64
N ALA A 605 10.79 2.79 17.53
CA ALA A 605 11.89 3.73 17.40
C ALA A 605 11.47 5.19 17.66
N TYR A 606 10.26 5.60 17.26
CA TYR A 606 9.73 6.95 17.52
C TYR A 606 9.48 7.20 19.03
N VAL A 607 9.21 6.15 19.79
CA VAL A 607 8.87 6.26 21.22
C VAL A 607 10.11 5.98 22.07
N ALA A 608 10.70 4.79 21.96
CA ALA A 608 11.90 4.38 22.69
C ALA A 608 13.14 5.21 22.31
N GLY A 609 13.22 5.71 21.07
CA GLY A 609 14.31 6.59 20.64
C GLY A 609 14.36 7.90 21.43
N THR A 610 13.23 8.40 21.94
CA THR A 610 13.21 9.60 22.81
C THR A 610 14.04 9.39 24.08
N ILE A 611 14.01 8.18 24.64
CA ILE A 611 14.78 7.80 25.83
C ILE A 611 16.27 7.85 25.51
N LEU A 612 16.69 7.20 24.42
CA LEU A 612 18.09 7.19 23.99
C LEU A 612 18.62 8.60 23.69
N VAL A 613 17.81 9.45 23.06
CA VAL A 613 18.17 10.85 22.81
C VAL A 613 18.32 11.62 24.11
N LEU A 614 17.42 11.48 25.08
CA LEU A 614 17.55 12.12 26.41
C LEU A 614 18.80 11.63 27.17
N MET A 615 19.14 10.34 27.08
CA MET A 615 20.37 9.80 27.67
C MET A 615 21.62 10.38 27.03
N THR A 616 21.62 10.50 25.70
CA THR A 616 22.80 10.90 24.92
C THR A 616 23.03 12.41 24.98
N GLU A 617 21.97 13.21 24.82
CA GLU A 617 22.05 14.65 24.65
C GLU A 617 21.98 15.42 25.98
N LEU A 618 21.22 14.89 26.93
CA LEU A 618 21.00 15.54 28.24
C LEU A 618 21.62 14.74 29.41
N GLY A 619 22.23 13.58 29.16
CA GLY A 619 22.87 12.77 30.19
C GLY A 619 21.89 12.14 31.20
N VAL A 620 20.60 12.05 30.85
CA VAL A 620 19.56 11.55 31.75
C VAL A 620 19.79 10.06 32.06
N GLN A 621 19.71 9.70 33.34
CA GLN A 621 19.85 8.32 33.80
C GLN A 621 18.46 7.77 34.18
N PHE A 622 18.04 6.72 33.48
CA PHE A 622 16.76 6.07 33.71
C PHE A 622 16.94 4.82 34.57
N THR A 623 16.80 5.00 35.89
CA THR A 623 16.93 3.91 36.89
C THR A 623 15.61 3.21 37.20
N ASP A 624 14.49 3.83 36.85
CA ASP A 624 13.15 3.25 37.01
C ASP A 624 12.71 2.62 35.69
N SER A 625 11.90 1.57 35.80
CA SER A 625 11.14 1.05 34.67
C SER A 625 10.08 2.04 34.18
N MET A 626 9.69 1.91 32.92
CA MET A 626 8.69 2.78 32.29
C MET A 626 7.59 1.97 31.61
N SER A 627 6.36 2.35 31.92
CA SER A 627 5.15 1.88 31.24
C SER A 627 4.58 3.02 30.40
N ILE A 628 4.44 2.82 29.08
CA ILE A 628 4.00 3.85 28.14
C ILE A 628 2.79 3.35 27.34
N LEU A 629 1.73 4.15 27.31
CA LEU A 629 0.57 3.95 26.44
C LEU A 629 0.49 5.09 25.43
N VAL A 630 0.43 4.75 24.14
CA VAL A 630 0.30 5.71 23.02
C VAL A 630 -1.06 5.56 22.37
N SER A 631 -1.80 6.65 22.21
CA SER A 631 -3.04 6.71 21.42
C SER A 631 -2.99 7.94 20.52
N SER A 632 -3.29 7.79 19.24
CA SER A 632 -3.22 8.91 18.29
C SER A 632 -4.43 8.92 17.38
N ALA A 633 -5.07 10.10 17.28
CA ALA A 633 -6.06 10.42 16.27
C ALA A 633 -5.42 11.02 14.99
N VAL A 634 -4.12 11.33 15.03
CA VAL A 634 -3.38 11.82 13.85
C VAL A 634 -3.15 10.64 12.90
N PRO A 635 -3.71 10.65 11.68
CA PRO A 635 -3.64 9.49 10.80
C PRO A 635 -2.21 9.29 10.26
N GLU A 636 -1.78 8.03 10.27
CA GLU A 636 -0.43 7.64 9.83
C GLU A 636 -0.26 7.76 8.31
N GLY A 637 0.87 8.34 7.88
CA GLY A 637 1.28 8.35 6.46
C GLY A 637 0.46 9.27 5.55
N LYS A 638 -0.23 10.27 6.10
CA LYS A 638 -1.07 11.23 5.36
C LYS A 638 -0.44 12.62 5.16
N GLY A 639 0.84 12.78 5.48
CA GLY A 639 1.53 14.06 5.34
C GLY A 639 1.11 15.12 6.37
N VAL A 640 0.62 14.70 7.55
CA VAL A 640 0.14 15.57 8.65
C VAL A 640 0.94 15.44 9.97
N SER A 641 2.15 14.91 9.89
CA SER A 641 3.12 14.77 11.02
C SER A 641 2.68 13.87 12.17
N SER A 642 2.19 12.67 11.84
CA SER A 642 1.92 11.65 12.85
C SER A 642 3.18 11.25 13.64
N SER A 643 4.37 11.21 13.00
CA SER A 643 5.65 10.88 13.66
C SER A 643 6.03 11.92 14.71
N ALA A 644 6.13 13.19 14.30
CA ALA A 644 6.46 14.29 15.21
C ALA A 644 5.46 14.42 16.37
N SER A 645 4.15 14.22 16.11
CA SER A 645 3.12 14.22 17.16
C SER A 645 3.39 13.14 18.22
N VAL A 646 3.74 11.92 17.80
CA VAL A 646 4.07 10.81 18.72
C VAL A 646 5.36 11.10 19.50
N GLU A 647 6.41 11.59 18.83
CA GLU A 647 7.69 11.90 19.47
C GLU A 647 7.55 13.02 20.50
N VAL A 648 6.88 14.12 20.14
CA VAL A 648 6.68 15.29 21.01
C VAL A 648 5.80 14.94 22.21
N ALA A 649 4.70 14.20 22.00
CA ALA A 649 3.86 13.75 23.11
C ALA A 649 4.63 12.80 24.05
N THR A 650 5.39 11.85 23.50
CA THR A 650 6.21 10.91 24.29
C THR A 650 7.26 11.64 25.10
N MET A 651 8.07 12.49 24.45
CA MET A 651 9.16 13.20 25.12
C MET A 651 8.62 14.17 26.18
N SER A 652 7.47 14.82 25.92
CA SER A 652 6.81 15.69 26.89
C SER A 652 6.33 14.92 28.13
N ALA A 653 5.72 13.74 27.94
CA ALA A 653 5.27 12.90 29.05
C ALA A 653 6.44 12.35 29.88
N ILE A 654 7.54 11.94 29.23
CA ILE A 654 8.76 11.50 29.93
C ILE A 654 9.42 12.67 30.67
N ALA A 655 9.55 13.83 30.03
CA ALA A 655 10.10 15.02 30.67
C ALA A 655 9.30 15.40 31.92
N ALA A 656 7.97 15.36 31.85
CA ALA A 656 7.10 15.59 33.00
C ALA A 656 7.28 14.53 34.11
N ALA A 657 7.32 13.25 33.75
CA ALA A 657 7.47 12.15 34.71
C ALA A 657 8.83 12.17 35.46
N TYR A 658 9.88 12.67 34.82
CA TYR A 658 11.24 12.78 35.39
C TYR A 658 11.61 14.18 35.88
N GLY A 659 10.70 15.15 35.78
CA GLY A 659 10.94 16.53 36.20
C GLY A 659 12.01 17.25 35.38
N LEU A 660 12.18 16.88 34.10
CA LEU A 660 13.12 17.50 33.19
C LEU A 660 12.57 18.84 32.70
N ASN A 661 13.34 19.92 32.90
CA ASN A 661 12.97 21.24 32.40
C ASN A 661 13.54 21.47 30.99
N ILE A 662 12.79 21.06 29.98
CA ILE A 662 13.15 21.21 28.57
C ILE A 662 12.24 22.28 27.96
N ASN A 663 12.82 23.35 27.41
CA ASN A 663 12.01 24.36 26.73
C ASN A 663 11.42 23.79 25.43
N PRO A 664 10.27 24.31 24.93
CA PRO A 664 9.55 23.73 23.79
C PRO A 664 10.39 23.59 22.52
N ARG A 665 11.24 24.58 22.21
CA ARG A 665 12.15 24.55 21.07
C ARG A 665 13.19 23.45 21.22
N GLY A 666 13.78 23.30 22.40
CA GLY A 666 14.75 22.26 22.72
C GLY A 666 14.12 20.88 22.61
N LEU A 667 12.89 20.72 23.09
CA LEU A 667 12.13 19.47 22.99
C LEU A 667 11.91 19.09 21.51
N ALA A 668 11.46 20.03 20.68
CA ALA A 668 11.28 19.80 19.25
C ALA A 668 12.59 19.39 18.54
N LEU A 669 13.71 20.02 18.87
CA LEU A 669 15.03 19.68 18.32
C LEU A 669 15.50 18.28 18.75
N LEU A 670 15.22 17.87 19.99
CA LEU A 670 15.52 16.52 20.46
C LEU A 670 14.63 15.48 19.74
N CYS A 671 13.34 15.76 19.54
CA CYS A 671 12.48 14.91 18.72
C CYS A 671 12.99 14.78 17.28
N GLN A 672 13.41 15.89 16.65
CA GLN A 672 14.02 15.85 15.32
C GLN A 672 15.24 14.91 15.26
N LYS A 673 16.06 14.86 16.31
CA LYS A 673 17.19 13.92 16.40
C LYS A 673 16.73 12.46 16.47
N VAL A 674 15.60 12.18 17.13
CA VAL A 674 14.98 10.84 17.14
C VAL A 674 14.66 10.42 15.71
N GLU A 675 13.93 11.26 14.98
CA GLU A 675 13.48 10.95 13.62
C GLU A 675 14.66 10.81 12.63
N ASN A 676 15.63 11.73 12.69
CA ASN A 676 16.79 11.71 11.79
C ASN A 676 17.76 10.56 12.08
N HIS A 677 18.12 10.32 13.34
CA HIS A 677 19.23 9.44 13.68
C HIS A 677 18.81 8.06 14.17
N VAL A 678 17.71 7.96 14.93
CA VAL A 678 17.23 6.68 15.46
C VAL A 678 16.30 5.99 14.45
N VAL A 679 15.33 6.73 13.90
CA VAL A 679 14.38 6.20 12.91
C VAL A 679 15.04 6.15 11.52
N GLY A 680 15.84 7.15 11.18
CA GLY A 680 16.55 7.26 9.90
C GLY A 680 15.77 8.00 8.80
N ALA A 681 14.76 8.80 9.15
CA ALA A 681 14.00 9.61 8.21
C ALA A 681 14.62 11.02 8.10
N PRO A 682 15.03 11.48 6.91
CA PRO A 682 15.87 12.68 6.78
C PRO A 682 15.08 14.01 6.81
N CYS A 683 14.20 14.18 7.80
CA CYS A 683 13.30 15.32 7.94
C CYS A 683 13.98 16.62 8.41
N GLY A 684 13.33 17.77 8.17
CA GLY A 684 13.64 19.01 8.87
C GLY A 684 12.90 19.10 10.21
N VAL A 685 12.87 20.30 10.81
CA VAL A 685 12.43 20.53 12.21
C VAL A 685 10.98 21.02 12.34
N MET A 686 10.38 21.33 11.19
CA MET A 686 9.12 22.07 11.10
C MET A 686 7.97 21.35 11.81
N ASP A 687 7.89 20.04 11.62
CA ASP A 687 6.84 19.18 12.15
C ASP A 687 6.85 19.14 13.68
N GLN A 688 8.03 18.88 14.27
CA GLN A 688 8.22 18.83 15.72
C GLN A 688 8.02 20.21 16.34
N MET A 689 8.43 21.28 15.67
CA MET A 689 8.23 22.63 16.18
C MET A 689 6.75 23.04 16.18
N ALA A 690 6.01 22.74 15.10
CA ALA A 690 4.57 23.00 15.03
C ALA A 690 3.81 22.22 16.12
N SER A 691 4.16 20.95 16.30
CA SER A 691 3.54 20.10 17.32
C SER A 691 3.87 20.57 18.75
N ALA A 692 5.10 21.03 19.00
CA ALA A 692 5.52 21.48 20.33
C ALA A 692 5.06 22.92 20.66
N CYS A 693 5.25 23.86 19.74
CA CYS A 693 5.13 25.31 19.99
C CYS A 693 3.86 25.94 19.40
N GLY A 694 3.07 25.20 18.63
CA GLY A 694 1.86 25.71 17.98
C GLY A 694 0.79 26.16 18.97
N GLU A 695 -0.09 27.06 18.52
CA GLU A 695 -1.29 27.46 19.26
C GLU A 695 -2.52 27.40 18.33
N ALA A 696 -3.68 27.13 18.92
CA ALA A 696 -4.94 27.09 18.19
C ALA A 696 -5.22 28.44 17.49
N ASN A 697 -5.69 28.37 16.25
CA ASN A 697 -6.04 29.47 15.36
C ASN A 697 -4.88 30.42 15.03
N LYS A 698 -3.64 29.91 15.09
CA LYS A 698 -2.43 30.65 14.71
C LYS A 698 -1.54 29.81 13.79
N LEU A 699 -0.84 30.49 12.89
CA LEU A 699 0.26 29.92 12.11
C LEU A 699 1.58 30.16 12.86
N LEU A 700 2.30 29.08 13.14
CA LEU A 700 3.66 29.14 13.66
C LEU A 700 4.59 29.59 12.54
N ALA A 701 5.09 30.82 12.62
CA ALA A 701 6.11 31.35 11.74
C ALA A 701 7.50 31.06 12.33
N MET A 702 8.30 30.26 11.63
CA MET A 702 9.64 29.91 12.09
C MET A 702 10.66 29.87 10.95
N VAL A 703 11.89 30.25 11.26
CA VAL A 703 13.05 30.05 10.37
C VAL A 703 13.66 28.71 10.74
N CYS A 704 13.66 27.75 9.80
CA CYS A 704 13.97 26.36 10.11
C CYS A 704 15.44 26.10 10.46
N GLN A 705 16.35 27.02 10.15
CA GLN A 705 17.75 26.94 10.55
C GLN A 705 18.24 28.35 10.94
N PRO A 706 18.47 28.63 12.24
CA PRO A 706 18.75 27.69 13.32
C PRO A 706 17.51 27.25 14.14
N ALA A 707 16.37 26.96 13.50
CA ALA A 707 15.12 26.54 14.16
C ALA A 707 14.58 27.59 15.14
N GLU A 708 14.42 28.83 14.68
CA GLU A 708 13.95 29.97 15.48
C GLU A 708 12.47 30.23 15.21
N VAL A 709 11.63 30.10 16.24
CA VAL A 709 10.24 30.57 16.19
C VAL A 709 10.24 32.10 16.20
N LYS A 710 9.76 32.71 15.13
CA LYS A 710 9.68 34.17 15.00
C LYS A 710 8.45 34.70 15.72
N GLU A 711 7.29 34.13 15.41
CA GLU A 711 6.01 34.56 15.98
C GLU A 711 4.90 33.54 15.73
N LEU A 712 3.77 33.72 16.41
CA LEU A 712 2.51 33.02 16.17
C LEU A 712 1.54 33.99 15.50
N VAL A 713 1.38 33.87 14.18
CA VAL A 713 0.52 34.75 13.37
C VAL A 713 -0.94 34.32 13.51
N SER A 714 -1.80 35.17 14.06
CA SER A 714 -3.23 34.89 14.14
C SER A 714 -3.85 34.73 12.76
N ILE A 715 -4.64 33.66 12.57
CA ILE A 715 -5.42 33.47 11.35
C ILE A 715 -6.59 34.46 11.37
N PRO A 716 -6.72 35.36 10.37
CA PRO A 716 -7.85 36.29 10.31
C PRO A 716 -9.20 35.57 10.28
N THR A 717 -10.19 36.08 11.02
CA THR A 717 -11.48 35.38 11.23
C THR A 717 -12.32 35.20 9.96
N HIS A 718 -12.04 35.98 8.91
CA HIS A 718 -12.73 35.90 7.62
C HIS A 718 -12.17 34.81 6.70
N MET A 719 -11.03 34.19 7.04
CA MET A 719 -10.39 33.13 6.26
C MET A 719 -10.27 31.83 7.07
N ARG A 720 -10.13 30.71 6.36
CA ARG A 720 -10.01 29.37 6.95
C ARG A 720 -9.15 28.47 6.07
N PHE A 721 -8.50 27.51 6.71
CA PHE A 721 -7.72 26.47 6.06
C PHE A 721 -8.35 25.10 6.29
N TRP A 722 -8.33 24.25 5.26
CA TRP A 722 -8.73 22.85 5.32
C TRP A 722 -7.62 21.95 4.80
N GLY A 723 -7.51 20.74 5.35
CA GLY A 723 -6.68 19.68 4.78
C GLY A 723 -7.56 18.61 4.12
N LEU A 724 -7.22 18.20 2.90
CA LEU A 724 -7.87 17.09 2.19
C LEU A 724 -6.84 16.01 1.88
N ASP A 725 -6.97 14.83 2.50
CA ASP A 725 -6.10 13.68 2.22
C ASP A 725 -6.43 13.06 0.85
N SER A 726 -5.43 12.91 -0.01
CA SER A 726 -5.58 12.28 -1.34
C SER A 726 -5.80 10.78 -1.29
N GLY A 727 -5.53 10.13 -0.15
CA GLY A 727 -5.59 8.68 -0.01
C GLY A 727 -4.28 7.97 -0.41
N ILE A 728 -3.41 8.67 -1.13
CA ILE A 728 -2.09 8.19 -1.52
C ILE A 728 -1.16 8.28 -0.30
N ARG A 729 -0.81 7.13 0.27
CA ARG A 729 0.14 7.03 1.39
C ARG A 729 1.56 7.24 0.90
N HIS A 730 2.33 8.02 1.64
CA HIS A 730 3.78 8.13 1.47
C HIS A 730 4.47 8.14 2.84
N SER A 731 5.75 7.76 2.87
CA SER A 731 6.60 7.90 4.05
C SER A 731 7.72 8.90 3.74
N VAL A 732 8.01 9.82 4.66
CA VAL A 732 9.16 10.74 4.56
C VAL A 732 10.49 9.95 4.58
N GLY A 733 10.49 8.74 5.13
CA GLY A 733 11.59 7.78 5.03
C GLY A 733 11.68 7.05 3.67
N GLY A 734 10.88 7.43 2.67
CA GLY A 734 10.95 6.91 1.30
C GLY A 734 12.11 7.50 0.48
N GLY A 735 12.40 6.88 -0.67
CA GLY A 735 13.54 7.23 -1.51
C GLY A 735 13.45 8.59 -2.22
N ASP A 736 12.26 9.15 -2.41
CA ASP A 736 12.05 10.37 -3.21
C ASP A 736 12.36 11.64 -2.42
N TYR A 737 11.81 11.80 -1.22
CA TYR A 737 12.09 12.97 -0.35
C TYR A 737 13.59 13.08 -0.03
N GLY A 738 14.24 11.96 0.32
CA GLY A 738 15.68 11.93 0.56
C GLY A 738 16.50 12.36 -0.66
N SER A 739 16.05 12.01 -1.88
CA SER A 739 16.75 12.40 -3.12
C SER A 739 16.63 13.88 -3.43
N VAL A 740 15.47 14.47 -3.14
CA VAL A 740 15.26 15.92 -3.29
C VAL A 740 16.12 16.69 -2.30
N ARG A 741 16.25 16.20 -1.05
CA ARG A 741 17.19 16.77 -0.08
C ARG A 741 18.63 16.69 -0.58
N VAL A 742 19.07 15.53 -1.07
CA VAL A 742 20.42 15.39 -1.66
C VAL A 742 20.62 16.39 -2.81
N GLY A 743 19.69 16.46 -3.76
CA GLY A 743 19.74 17.41 -4.89
C GLY A 743 19.80 18.88 -4.45
N THR A 744 19.07 19.24 -3.39
CA THR A 744 19.08 20.58 -2.79
C THR A 744 20.48 20.94 -2.26
N TYR A 745 21.08 20.03 -1.50
CA TYR A 745 22.41 20.23 -0.92
C TYR A 745 23.53 20.18 -1.97
N MET A 746 23.37 19.37 -3.02
CA MET A 746 24.25 19.38 -4.20
C MET A 746 24.26 20.77 -4.85
N GLY A 747 23.09 21.36 -5.10
CA GLY A 747 23.01 22.70 -5.67
C GLY A 747 23.58 23.79 -4.77
N ARG A 748 23.37 23.70 -3.45
CA ARG A 748 24.04 24.58 -2.48
C ARG A 748 25.56 24.51 -2.64
N LYS A 749 26.12 23.31 -2.73
CA LYS A 749 27.57 23.11 -2.91
C LYS A 749 28.07 23.71 -4.23
N MET A 750 27.32 23.54 -5.32
CA MET A 750 27.64 24.12 -6.63
C MET A 750 27.68 25.66 -6.57
N ILE A 751 26.68 26.29 -5.95
CA ILE A 751 26.62 27.75 -5.78
C ILE A 751 27.82 28.25 -4.96
N LYS A 752 28.13 27.58 -3.83
CA LYS A 752 29.29 27.96 -2.99
C LYS A 752 30.61 27.86 -3.76
N SER A 753 30.78 26.81 -4.57
CA SER A 753 31.97 26.63 -5.40
C SER A 753 32.07 27.75 -6.43
N ALA A 754 31.01 27.98 -7.22
CA ALA A 754 30.99 29.02 -8.24
C ALA A 754 31.24 30.42 -7.65
N ALA A 755 30.64 30.74 -6.50
CA ALA A 755 30.90 32.00 -5.81
C ALA A 755 32.36 32.12 -5.36
N SER A 756 32.97 31.04 -4.84
CA SER A 756 34.37 31.02 -4.42
C SER A 756 35.34 31.21 -5.59
N ASP A 757 35.03 30.62 -6.74
CA ASP A 757 35.81 30.78 -7.98
C ASP A 757 35.75 32.23 -8.45
N LEU A 758 34.55 32.83 -8.48
CA LEU A 758 34.36 34.26 -8.82
C LEU A 758 35.08 35.20 -7.83
N VAL A 759 35.10 34.89 -6.53
CA VAL A 759 35.90 35.66 -5.54
C VAL A 759 37.38 35.58 -5.90
N SER A 760 37.89 34.41 -6.25
CA SER A 760 39.30 34.17 -6.57
C SER A 760 39.72 34.90 -7.87
N GLU A 761 38.87 34.90 -8.89
CA GLU A 761 39.07 35.65 -10.14
C GLU A 761 39.04 37.18 -9.91
N SER A 762 38.16 37.65 -9.03
CA SER A 762 38.06 39.08 -8.70
C SER A 762 39.29 39.64 -7.98
N LEU A 763 40.05 38.79 -7.29
CA LEU A 763 41.28 39.16 -6.57
C LEU A 763 42.54 39.16 -7.47
N THR A 764 42.50 38.50 -8.62
CA THR A 764 43.63 38.41 -9.56
C THR A 764 43.60 39.46 -10.68
N SER A 765 42.48 40.17 -10.86
CA SER A 765 42.28 41.17 -11.90
C SER A 765 42.60 42.61 -11.44
N GLU A 766 43.86 43.03 -11.57
CA GLU A 766 44.29 44.45 -11.44
C GLU A 766 44.08 45.23 -12.75
N ALA A 767 42.83 45.49 -13.18
CA ALA A 767 42.54 46.35 -14.33
C ALA A 767 41.70 47.60 -13.96
N PRO A 768 42.08 48.82 -14.40
CA PRO A 768 41.44 50.07 -13.97
C PRO A 768 40.11 50.38 -14.71
N VAL A 769 39.05 50.42 -13.89
CA VAL A 769 37.85 51.28 -13.85
C VAL A 769 37.15 51.75 -15.15
N GLN A 770 35.89 51.32 -15.30
CA GLN A 770 34.74 52.24 -15.38
C GLN A 770 33.60 51.76 -14.46
N SER A 771 33.05 52.70 -13.67
CA SER A 771 31.88 52.65 -12.76
C SER A 771 32.10 52.17 -11.30
N ASP A 772 32.21 53.16 -10.40
CA ASP A 772 32.61 53.08 -8.99
C ASP A 772 31.46 52.88 -7.96
N CYS A 773 30.28 52.39 -8.35
CA CYS A 773 29.18 52.15 -7.38
C CYS A 773 28.77 50.68 -7.17
N TYR A 774 29.25 49.73 -8.00
CA TYR A 774 28.84 48.31 -7.90
C TYR A 774 29.95 47.33 -7.46
N LYS A 775 31.24 47.69 -7.56
CA LYS A 775 32.34 46.74 -7.24
C LYS A 775 32.51 46.47 -5.74
N GLY A 776 32.28 47.47 -4.87
CA GLY A 776 32.40 47.29 -3.41
C GLY A 776 31.38 46.33 -2.81
N ASN A 777 30.13 46.37 -3.30
CA ASN A 777 29.07 45.46 -2.86
C ASN A 777 29.18 44.07 -3.51
N GLY A 778 29.71 43.96 -4.73
CA GLY A 778 29.84 42.70 -5.46
C GLY A 778 30.76 41.67 -4.79
N THR A 779 31.95 42.07 -4.34
CA THR A 779 32.89 41.15 -3.67
C THR A 779 32.40 40.71 -2.28
N GLY A 780 31.72 41.61 -1.54
CA GLY A 780 31.09 41.27 -0.26
C GLY A 780 29.94 40.27 -0.41
N LEU A 781 29.08 40.48 -1.42
CA LEU A 781 28.02 39.55 -1.78
C LEU A 781 28.58 38.19 -2.19
N LEU A 782 29.59 38.14 -3.08
CA LEU A 782 30.22 36.89 -3.50
C LEU A 782 30.86 36.13 -2.32
N LYS A 783 31.49 36.84 -1.37
CA LYS A 783 31.99 36.21 -0.12
C LYS A 783 30.86 35.61 0.73
N SER A 784 29.72 36.29 0.82
CA SER A 784 28.55 35.76 1.53
C SER A 784 27.94 34.54 0.82
N GLU A 785 27.92 34.54 -0.51
CA GLU A 785 27.45 33.43 -1.34
C GLU A 785 28.41 32.23 -1.29
N ALA A 786 29.73 32.47 -1.21
CA ALA A 786 30.73 31.43 -0.95
C ALA A 786 30.59 30.81 0.44
N ALA A 787 30.14 31.59 1.43
CA ALA A 787 29.86 31.15 2.79
C ALA A 787 28.41 30.67 3.00
N LEU A 788 27.60 30.57 1.94
CA LEU A 788 26.17 30.29 2.04
C LEU A 788 25.89 28.98 2.80
N GLU A 789 25.22 29.06 3.93
CA GLU A 789 24.81 27.88 4.71
C GLU A 789 23.42 27.38 4.31
N TYR A 790 22.53 28.30 3.94
CA TYR A 790 21.11 28.04 3.68
C TYR A 790 20.70 28.69 2.35
N LEU A 791 20.11 27.90 1.45
CA LEU A 791 19.72 28.37 0.12
C LEU A 791 18.67 29.49 0.17
N CYS A 792 17.79 29.49 1.17
CA CYS A 792 16.78 30.53 1.37
C CYS A 792 17.38 31.94 1.52
N ASN A 793 18.64 32.07 1.93
CA ASN A 793 19.32 33.35 2.07
C ASN A 793 19.73 33.97 0.73
N LEU A 794 19.61 33.24 -0.38
CA LEU A 794 19.87 33.73 -1.72
C LEU A 794 18.59 34.35 -2.31
N PRO A 795 18.59 35.60 -2.80
CA PRO A 795 17.41 36.17 -3.45
C PRO A 795 17.12 35.52 -4.83
N PRO A 796 15.84 35.36 -5.22
CA PRO A 796 15.45 34.78 -6.51
C PRO A 796 16.11 35.45 -7.73
N HIS A 797 16.11 36.79 -7.77
CA HIS A 797 16.72 37.54 -8.87
C HIS A 797 18.24 37.31 -8.99
N ARG A 798 18.91 37.09 -7.85
CA ARG A 798 20.36 36.86 -7.80
C ARG A 798 20.70 35.45 -8.29
N PHE A 799 19.90 34.46 -7.89
CA PHE A 799 19.98 33.09 -8.38
C PHE A 799 19.80 33.00 -9.90
N GLU A 800 18.75 33.63 -10.45
CA GLU A 800 18.47 33.61 -11.89
C GLU A 800 19.57 34.28 -12.72
N ALA A 801 20.10 35.40 -12.24
CA ALA A 801 21.13 36.15 -12.94
C ALA A 801 22.48 35.44 -12.98
N SER A 802 22.82 34.68 -11.92
CA SER A 802 24.21 34.28 -11.65
C SER A 802 24.45 32.76 -11.63
N TYR A 803 23.44 31.94 -11.33
CA TYR A 803 23.64 30.53 -11.01
C TYR A 803 22.68 29.58 -11.75
N ALA A 804 21.45 30.02 -12.06
CA ALA A 804 20.41 29.14 -12.60
C ALA A 804 20.77 28.46 -13.93
N LYS A 805 21.67 29.07 -14.74
CA LYS A 805 22.10 28.52 -16.04
C LYS A 805 23.16 27.42 -15.91
N ASP A 806 23.95 27.46 -14.84
CA ASP A 806 25.10 26.59 -14.66
C ASP A 806 24.77 25.35 -13.81
N ILE A 807 23.61 25.37 -13.14
CA ILE A 807 23.11 24.23 -12.37
C ILE A 807 22.40 23.26 -13.33
N PRO A 808 22.88 22.00 -13.45
CA PRO A 808 22.27 21.01 -14.32
C PRO A 808 20.91 20.55 -13.79
N GLU A 809 20.02 20.12 -14.70
CA GLU A 809 18.74 19.52 -14.31
C GLU A 809 18.97 18.24 -13.48
N VAL A 810 19.87 17.38 -13.95
CA VAL A 810 20.22 16.09 -13.35
C VAL A 810 21.75 15.90 -13.34
N ILE A 811 22.29 15.29 -12.29
CA ILE A 811 23.69 14.83 -12.21
C ILE A 811 23.75 13.44 -11.57
N SER A 812 24.69 12.60 -12.00
CA SER A 812 24.97 11.33 -11.32
C SER A 812 25.79 11.54 -10.05
N GLY A 813 25.61 10.66 -9.06
CA GLY A 813 26.30 10.73 -7.79
C GLY A 813 27.82 10.66 -7.95
N ASP A 814 28.32 9.76 -8.79
CA ASP A 814 29.75 9.64 -9.13
C ASP A 814 30.35 10.94 -9.70
N ALA A 815 29.70 11.56 -10.68
CA ALA A 815 30.15 12.78 -11.34
C ALA A 815 30.13 13.98 -10.36
N PHE A 816 29.15 14.02 -9.45
CA PHE A 816 29.13 15.02 -8.39
C PHE A 816 30.29 14.81 -7.41
N LEU A 817 30.50 13.58 -6.95
CA LEU A 817 31.55 13.21 -5.99
C LEU A 817 32.94 13.49 -6.55
N GLU A 818 33.18 13.17 -7.83
CA GLU A 818 34.45 13.45 -8.50
C GLU A 818 34.76 14.94 -8.56
N LYS A 819 33.75 15.78 -8.83
CA LYS A 819 33.94 17.22 -9.02
C LYS A 819 33.93 18.02 -7.71
N TYR A 820 33.04 17.70 -6.77
CA TYR A 820 32.76 18.53 -5.60
C TYR A 820 33.06 17.85 -4.27
N GLY A 821 33.40 16.56 -4.28
CA GLY A 821 33.45 15.73 -3.07
C GLY A 821 32.05 15.55 -2.51
N ASP A 822 31.84 15.91 -1.25
CA ASP A 822 30.56 15.71 -0.56
C ASP A 822 29.60 16.93 -0.66
N HIS A 823 28.29 16.69 -0.51
CA HIS A 823 27.24 17.74 -0.46
C HIS A 823 27.13 18.42 0.91
N ASN A 824 27.80 17.90 1.95
CA ASN A 824 27.88 18.45 3.30
C ASN A 824 26.50 18.55 3.99
N ASP A 825 25.67 17.52 3.81
CA ASP A 825 24.48 17.29 4.65
C ASP A 825 24.82 16.25 5.73
N THR A 826 24.40 16.48 6.96
CA THR A 826 24.72 15.58 8.08
C THR A 826 23.76 14.39 8.18
N VAL A 827 22.72 14.35 7.34
CA VAL A 827 21.61 13.40 7.45
C VAL A 827 21.53 12.46 6.25
N THR A 828 21.88 12.93 5.05
CA THR A 828 21.84 12.13 3.81
C THR A 828 23.23 11.81 3.29
N VAL A 829 23.35 10.73 2.51
CA VAL A 829 24.58 10.30 1.84
C VAL A 829 24.30 10.19 0.34
N ILE A 830 25.28 10.57 -0.49
CA ILE A 830 25.18 10.43 -1.95
C ILE A 830 25.43 8.97 -2.32
N ASP A 831 24.50 8.39 -3.09
CA ASP A 831 24.68 7.11 -3.75
C ASP A 831 25.40 7.33 -5.10
N PRO A 832 26.62 6.81 -5.30
CA PRO A 832 27.38 7.01 -6.53
C PRO A 832 26.68 6.48 -7.78
N GLU A 833 25.86 5.43 -7.65
CA GLU A 833 25.20 4.77 -8.79
C GLU A 833 23.88 5.45 -9.18
N ARG A 834 23.41 6.41 -8.37
CA ARG A 834 22.12 7.08 -8.58
C ARG A 834 22.27 8.42 -9.31
N SER A 835 21.27 8.76 -10.13
CA SER A 835 21.12 10.11 -10.69
C SER A 835 20.15 10.95 -9.85
N TYR A 836 20.53 12.20 -9.59
CA TYR A 836 19.77 13.15 -8.77
C TYR A 836 19.33 14.35 -9.59
N SER A 837 18.06 14.76 -9.43
CA SER A 837 17.60 16.07 -9.89
C SER A 837 18.22 17.14 -8.99
N VAL A 838 18.78 18.21 -9.56
CA VAL A 838 19.51 19.24 -8.79
C VAL A 838 18.86 20.61 -8.93
N LYS A 839 18.57 21.05 -10.15
CA LYS A 839 18.12 22.43 -10.39
C LYS A 839 16.80 22.77 -9.70
N ALA A 840 15.76 21.96 -9.89
CA ALA A 840 14.46 22.22 -9.26
C ALA A 840 14.54 22.16 -7.72
N PRO A 841 15.17 21.15 -7.08
CA PRO A 841 15.40 21.13 -5.64
C PRO A 841 16.22 22.32 -5.12
N THR A 842 17.18 22.84 -5.90
CA THR A 842 17.95 24.05 -5.53
C THR A 842 17.11 25.31 -5.59
N ARG A 843 16.29 25.43 -6.64
CA ARG A 843 15.43 26.59 -6.91
C ARG A 843 14.29 26.68 -5.90
N HIS A 844 13.72 25.55 -5.50
CA HIS A 844 12.55 25.52 -4.62
C HIS A 844 12.72 26.37 -3.33
N PRO A 845 13.73 26.14 -2.47
CA PRO A 845 13.83 26.86 -1.19
C PRO A 845 14.13 28.36 -1.33
N ILE A 846 14.82 28.77 -2.40
CA ILE A 846 15.10 30.17 -2.73
C ILE A 846 13.79 30.92 -2.97
N TYR A 847 12.93 30.35 -3.82
CA TYR A 847 11.64 30.95 -4.16
C TYR A 847 10.60 30.75 -3.08
N GLU A 848 10.62 29.61 -2.39
CA GLU A 848 9.66 29.29 -1.33
C GLU A 848 9.81 30.25 -0.17
N ASN A 849 11.03 30.61 0.24
CA ASN A 849 11.23 31.62 1.28
C ASN A 849 10.58 32.96 0.90
N PHE A 850 10.78 33.41 -0.34
CA PHE A 850 10.14 34.63 -0.85
C PHE A 850 8.60 34.52 -0.86
N ARG A 851 8.05 33.38 -1.28
CA ARG A 851 6.60 33.13 -1.26
C ARG A 851 6.06 33.15 0.16
N VAL A 852 6.74 32.54 1.13
CA VAL A 852 6.30 32.49 2.53
C VAL A 852 6.33 33.88 3.17
N GLU A 853 7.39 34.66 2.94
CA GLU A 853 7.47 36.05 3.42
C GLU A 853 6.36 36.93 2.83
N THR A 854 6.09 36.77 1.53
CA THR A 854 5.01 37.46 0.84
C THR A 854 3.64 37.02 1.38
N PHE A 855 3.41 35.72 1.55
CA PHE A 855 2.19 35.16 2.10
C PHE A 855 1.93 35.69 3.51
N LYS A 856 2.94 35.68 4.38
CA LYS A 856 2.87 36.24 5.73
C LYS A 856 2.50 37.72 5.73
N THR A 857 3.11 38.51 4.84
CA THR A 857 2.81 39.95 4.70
C THR A 857 1.37 40.16 4.24
N LEU A 858 0.91 39.36 3.27
CA LEU A 858 -0.45 39.42 2.74
C LEU A 858 -1.49 38.98 3.77
N LEU A 859 -1.21 38.04 4.67
CA LEU A 859 -2.13 37.65 5.74
C LEU A 859 -2.58 38.84 6.60
N ALA A 860 -1.72 39.86 6.77
CA ALA A 860 -2.00 41.04 7.57
C ALA A 860 -2.51 42.26 6.75
N ALA A 861 -2.54 42.17 5.41
CA ALA A 861 -2.70 43.34 4.53
C ALA A 861 -4.15 43.86 4.38
N GLY A 862 -5.17 43.02 4.61
CA GLY A 862 -6.57 43.42 4.44
C GLY A 862 -7.57 42.30 4.80
N ASN A 863 -8.83 42.48 4.38
CA ASN A 863 -9.89 41.47 4.43
C ASN A 863 -10.64 41.44 3.07
N THR A 864 -9.92 41.38 1.95
CA THR A 864 -10.52 41.47 0.61
C THR A 864 -10.36 40.19 -0.20
N ASP A 865 -11.18 40.04 -1.24
CA ASP A 865 -11.07 38.90 -2.15
C ASP A 865 -9.74 38.93 -2.92
N GLU A 866 -9.23 40.11 -3.27
CA GLU A 866 -7.93 40.24 -3.94
C GLU A 866 -6.77 39.72 -3.08
N GLN A 867 -6.84 39.96 -1.77
CA GLN A 867 -5.86 39.41 -0.82
C GLN A 867 -5.93 37.88 -0.79
N LEU A 868 -7.12 37.29 -0.68
CA LEU A 868 -7.29 35.84 -0.69
C LEU A 868 -6.85 35.22 -2.03
N SER A 869 -7.13 35.88 -3.16
CA SER A 869 -6.64 35.46 -4.48
C SER A 869 -5.12 35.50 -4.55
N ALA A 870 -4.47 36.54 -4.02
CA ALA A 870 -3.01 36.62 -3.99
C ALA A 870 -2.38 35.55 -3.08
N LEU A 871 -2.98 35.28 -1.91
CA LEU A 871 -2.56 34.19 -1.03
C LEU A 871 -2.70 32.83 -1.71
N GLY A 872 -3.84 32.60 -2.37
CA GLY A 872 -4.11 31.35 -3.07
C GLY A 872 -3.20 31.10 -4.27
N GLU A 873 -2.87 32.14 -5.04
CA GLU A 873 -1.89 32.07 -6.13
C GLU A 873 -0.51 31.64 -5.62
N LEU A 874 -0.07 32.15 -4.45
CA LEU A 874 1.18 31.71 -3.84
C LEU A 874 1.15 30.22 -3.45
N MET A 875 0.00 29.70 -3.02
CA MET A 875 -0.17 28.27 -2.74
C MET A 875 -0.06 27.44 -4.03
N TYR A 876 -0.73 27.83 -5.11
CA TYR A 876 -0.60 27.13 -6.40
C TYR A 876 0.84 27.15 -6.93
N GLN A 877 1.56 28.27 -6.80
CA GLN A 877 2.97 28.35 -7.17
C GLN A 877 3.86 27.45 -6.32
N CYS A 878 3.57 27.35 -5.01
CA CYS A 878 4.25 26.39 -4.13
C CYS A 878 3.99 24.97 -4.62
N HIS A 879 2.73 24.59 -4.91
CA HIS A 879 2.38 23.26 -5.39
C HIS A 879 3.12 22.90 -6.68
N ASN A 880 3.12 23.79 -7.68
CA ASN A 880 3.85 23.59 -8.93
C ASN A 880 5.35 23.44 -8.70
N SER A 881 5.93 24.23 -7.79
CA SER A 881 7.34 24.11 -7.43
C SER A 881 7.65 22.78 -6.74
N TYR A 882 6.68 22.24 -6.01
CA TYR A 882 6.76 20.96 -5.32
C TYR A 882 6.78 19.80 -6.32
N SER A 883 5.85 19.81 -7.28
CA SER A 883 5.77 18.82 -8.36
C SER A 883 7.00 18.87 -9.27
N ALA A 884 7.56 20.05 -9.53
CA ALA A 884 8.82 20.20 -10.26
C ALA A 884 10.03 19.56 -9.57
N CYS A 885 9.99 19.38 -8.24
CA CYS A 885 11.02 18.64 -7.51
C CYS A 885 10.87 17.12 -7.62
N GLY A 886 9.82 16.62 -8.30
CA GLY A 886 9.50 15.19 -8.41
C GLY A 886 8.69 14.65 -7.24
N LEU A 887 8.02 15.52 -6.48
CA LEU A 887 7.21 15.14 -5.31
C LEU A 887 5.71 15.41 -5.52
N GLY A 888 5.27 15.60 -6.77
CA GLY A 888 3.85 15.67 -7.13
C GLY A 888 3.20 14.30 -7.10
N SER A 889 1.86 14.25 -7.15
CA SER A 889 1.13 12.99 -7.28
C SER A 889 -0.24 13.24 -7.91
N ASP A 890 -0.70 12.31 -8.75
CA ASP A 890 -1.99 12.43 -9.43
C ASP A 890 -3.16 12.75 -8.47
N GLY A 891 -3.12 12.19 -7.25
CA GLY A 891 -4.16 12.41 -6.25
C GLY A 891 -4.12 13.82 -5.65
N THR A 892 -2.94 14.33 -5.29
CA THR A 892 -2.80 15.70 -4.78
C THR A 892 -3.09 16.73 -5.86
N ASP A 893 -2.62 16.47 -7.08
CA ASP A 893 -2.75 17.37 -8.21
C ASP A 893 -4.24 17.49 -8.60
N ARG A 894 -4.97 16.36 -8.63
CA ARG A 894 -6.41 16.35 -8.84
C ARG A 894 -7.20 17.09 -7.75
N LEU A 895 -6.81 17.01 -6.48
CA LEU A 895 -7.46 17.78 -5.41
C LEU A 895 -7.23 19.28 -5.60
N VAL A 896 -6.02 19.69 -5.97
CA VAL A 896 -5.68 21.09 -6.27
C VAL A 896 -6.48 21.59 -7.49
N ASP A 897 -6.58 20.79 -8.54
CA ASP A 897 -7.37 21.10 -9.74
C ASP A 897 -8.87 21.27 -9.40
N LEU A 898 -9.44 20.39 -8.58
CA LEU A 898 -10.84 20.51 -8.14
C LEU A 898 -11.11 21.80 -7.36
N VAL A 899 -10.17 22.24 -6.51
CA VAL A 899 -10.28 23.54 -5.82
C VAL A 899 -10.26 24.69 -6.83
N GLN A 900 -9.37 24.61 -7.82
CA GLN A 900 -9.27 25.61 -8.88
C GLN A 900 -10.52 25.66 -9.76
N GLU A 901 -11.13 24.52 -10.07
CA GLU A 901 -12.42 24.43 -10.75
C GLU A 901 -13.54 25.11 -9.96
N MET A 902 -13.62 24.89 -8.63
CA MET A 902 -14.62 25.54 -7.77
C MET A 902 -14.46 27.08 -7.80
N GLN A 903 -13.22 27.56 -7.74
CA GLN A 903 -12.89 28.98 -7.81
C GLN A 903 -13.31 29.60 -9.16
N HIS A 904 -13.02 28.93 -10.28
CA HIS A 904 -13.36 29.42 -11.62
C HIS A 904 -14.87 29.38 -11.91
N ARG A 905 -15.58 28.37 -11.41
CA ARG A 905 -17.04 28.25 -11.56
C ARG A 905 -17.75 29.46 -10.95
N ALA A 906 -17.41 29.82 -9.71
CA ALA A 906 -18.02 30.96 -9.03
C ALA A 906 -17.84 32.28 -9.82
N THR A 907 -16.64 32.49 -10.35
CA THR A 907 -16.29 33.66 -11.15
C THR A 907 -17.10 33.73 -12.45
N SER A 908 -17.35 32.58 -13.07
CA SER A 908 -18.12 32.46 -14.33
C SER A 908 -19.61 32.70 -14.15
N GLU A 909 -20.16 32.35 -12.99
CA GLU A 909 -21.57 32.57 -12.62
C GLU A 909 -21.84 34.01 -12.11
N GLY A 910 -20.84 34.92 -12.16
CA GLY A 910 -20.95 36.30 -11.69
C GLY A 910 -20.94 36.46 -10.17
N GLY A 911 -20.61 35.39 -9.44
CA GLY A 911 -20.48 35.38 -7.99
C GLY A 911 -19.03 35.57 -7.53
N SER A 912 -18.85 35.97 -6.27
CA SER A 912 -17.53 35.97 -5.64
C SER A 912 -17.11 34.53 -5.28
N PRO A 913 -15.84 34.13 -5.51
CA PRO A 913 -15.32 32.83 -5.12
C PRO A 913 -15.30 32.67 -3.59
N SER A 914 -15.42 31.42 -3.16
CA SER A 914 -15.39 31.05 -1.74
C SER A 914 -14.08 30.32 -1.37
N LEU A 915 -13.53 29.54 -2.30
CA LEU A 915 -12.18 28.94 -2.24
C LEU A 915 -11.22 29.71 -3.15
N PHE A 916 -9.95 29.81 -2.75
CA PHE A 916 -9.00 30.72 -3.39
C PHE A 916 -7.65 30.10 -3.74
N GLY A 917 -7.26 29.01 -3.10
CA GLY A 917 -6.01 28.33 -3.44
C GLY A 917 -5.82 27.01 -2.72
N ALA A 918 -4.94 26.18 -3.28
CA ALA A 918 -4.60 24.88 -2.72
C ALA A 918 -3.16 24.49 -3.01
N LYS A 919 -2.57 23.69 -2.12
CA LYS A 919 -1.25 23.06 -2.32
C LYS A 919 -1.11 21.77 -1.54
N ILE A 920 -0.25 20.89 -2.04
CA ILE A 920 0.26 19.75 -1.27
C ILE A 920 0.91 20.21 0.07
N THR A 921 0.81 19.38 1.11
CA THR A 921 1.43 19.59 2.44
C THR A 921 2.32 18.39 2.80
N GLY A 922 3.32 18.64 3.65
CA GLY A 922 4.13 17.58 4.26
C GLY A 922 5.37 17.22 3.43
N GLY A 923 5.63 15.92 3.26
CA GLY A 923 6.81 15.42 2.53
C GLY A 923 6.56 15.22 1.02
N GLY A 924 5.31 15.21 0.57
CA GLY A 924 4.89 15.03 -0.82
C GLY A 924 4.91 13.59 -1.34
N SER A 925 4.75 13.43 -2.66
CA SER A 925 4.49 12.14 -3.34
C SER A 925 3.20 11.46 -2.85
N GLY A 926 2.19 12.26 -2.53
CA GLY A 926 0.92 11.85 -1.94
C GLY A 926 0.55 12.72 -0.74
N GLY A 927 -0.32 12.20 0.13
CA GLY A 927 -0.70 12.85 1.39
C GLY A 927 -1.80 13.89 1.22
N THR A 928 -1.71 14.98 1.97
CA THR A 928 -2.79 15.96 2.14
C THR A 928 -2.59 17.20 1.26
N VAL A 929 -3.68 17.87 0.89
CA VAL A 929 -3.71 19.18 0.24
C VAL A 929 -4.29 20.21 1.23
N CYS A 930 -3.54 21.27 1.49
CA CYS A 930 -4.00 22.45 2.24
C CYS A 930 -4.76 23.36 1.29
N VAL A 931 -5.98 23.77 1.67
CA VAL A 931 -6.87 24.64 0.91
C VAL A 931 -7.15 25.91 1.71
N ILE A 932 -7.12 27.09 1.08
CA ILE A 932 -7.53 28.37 1.66
C ILE A 932 -8.87 28.84 1.08
N GLY A 933 -9.73 29.37 1.94
CA GLY A 933 -10.99 29.98 1.54
C GLY A 933 -11.58 30.90 2.59
N LYS A 934 -12.78 31.43 2.30
CA LYS A 934 -13.55 32.25 3.23
C LYS A 934 -14.06 31.40 4.38
N ASN A 935 -14.09 31.96 5.58
CA ASN A 935 -14.73 31.31 6.72
C ASN A 935 -16.26 31.49 6.65
N CYS A 936 -16.91 30.77 5.73
CA CYS A 936 -18.35 30.79 5.55
C CYS A 936 -18.89 29.40 5.16
N THR A 937 -20.20 29.19 5.35
CA THR A 937 -20.87 27.90 5.08
C THR A 937 -20.67 27.42 3.65
N ARG A 938 -20.70 28.34 2.68
CA ARG A 938 -20.48 28.03 1.26
C ARG A 938 -19.13 27.35 1.01
N SER A 939 -18.07 27.83 1.65
CA SER A 939 -16.74 27.21 1.48
C SER A 939 -16.70 25.81 2.08
N SER A 940 -17.37 25.57 3.21
CA SER A 940 -17.51 24.21 3.76
C SER A 940 -18.32 23.29 2.83
N GLU A 941 -19.39 23.79 2.20
CA GLU A 941 -20.17 23.03 1.21
C GLU A 941 -19.33 22.69 -0.04
N GLU A 942 -18.56 23.65 -0.57
CA GLU A 942 -17.65 23.42 -1.71
C GLU A 942 -16.54 22.40 -1.37
N ILE A 943 -16.01 22.40 -0.14
CA ILE A 943 -15.05 21.39 0.33
C ILE A 943 -15.70 19.99 0.37
N LEU A 944 -16.93 19.86 0.86
CA LEU A 944 -17.66 18.59 0.84
C LEU A 944 -17.94 18.14 -0.59
N GLU A 945 -18.28 19.06 -1.49
CA GLU A 945 -18.46 18.78 -2.92
C GLU A 945 -17.16 18.25 -3.55
N ILE A 946 -16.01 18.86 -3.24
CA ILE A 946 -14.70 18.38 -3.68
C ILE A 946 -14.44 16.95 -3.17
N GLN A 947 -14.74 16.65 -1.89
CA GLN A 947 -14.59 15.28 -1.36
C GLN A 947 -15.44 14.28 -2.17
N GLN A 948 -16.69 14.61 -2.49
CA GLN A 948 -17.57 13.72 -3.26
C GLN A 948 -17.12 13.59 -4.72
N ARG A 949 -16.68 14.67 -5.36
CA ARG A 949 -16.14 14.63 -6.74
C ARG A 949 -14.86 13.82 -6.80
N TYR A 950 -13.96 13.99 -5.84
CA TYR A 950 -12.74 13.19 -5.74
C TYR A 950 -13.06 11.72 -5.51
N LYS A 951 -14.02 11.40 -4.62
CA LYS A 951 -14.53 10.04 -4.41
C LYS A 951 -15.13 9.44 -5.68
N ALA A 952 -15.93 10.20 -6.42
CA ALA A 952 -16.51 9.74 -7.67
C ALA A 952 -15.44 9.43 -8.73
N ALA A 953 -14.35 10.19 -8.74
CA ALA A 953 -13.25 10.03 -9.70
C ALA A 953 -12.22 8.95 -9.30
N THR A 954 -12.03 8.68 -8.01
CA THR A 954 -10.93 7.84 -7.49
C THR A 954 -11.39 6.66 -6.63
N GLY A 955 -12.67 6.62 -6.24
CA GLY A 955 -13.18 5.67 -5.24
C GLY A 955 -12.84 6.02 -3.78
N TYR A 956 -11.86 6.91 -3.55
CA TYR A 956 -11.43 7.31 -2.21
C TYR A 956 -12.15 8.57 -1.72
N LEU A 957 -12.73 8.54 -0.53
CA LEU A 957 -13.26 9.75 0.12
C LEU A 957 -12.13 10.42 0.93
N PRO A 958 -11.68 11.64 0.54
CA PRO A 958 -10.61 12.33 1.27
C PRO A 958 -10.92 12.49 2.75
N ILE A 959 -9.94 12.29 3.63
CA ILE A 959 -10.08 12.69 5.05
C ILE A 959 -10.01 14.22 5.11
N LEU A 960 -11.01 14.83 5.74
CA LEU A 960 -11.07 16.27 5.96
C LEU A 960 -10.46 16.62 7.32
N PHE A 961 -9.39 17.41 7.29
CA PHE A 961 -8.83 18.08 8.46
C PHE A 961 -9.40 19.48 8.56
N ASP A 962 -10.05 19.77 9.67
CA ASP A 962 -10.66 21.07 9.93
C ASP A 962 -10.50 21.46 11.40
N GLY A 963 -10.14 22.72 11.62
CA GLY A 963 -9.83 23.27 12.94
C GLY A 963 -8.37 23.09 13.34
N SER A 964 -8.06 23.63 14.53
CA SER A 964 -6.72 23.64 15.10
C SER A 964 -6.79 23.44 16.61
N SER A 965 -5.67 23.05 17.22
CA SER A 965 -5.57 22.82 18.67
C SER A 965 -4.24 23.36 19.23
N PRO A 966 -4.11 23.51 20.57
CA PRO A 966 -2.83 23.88 21.16
C PRO A 966 -1.75 22.81 20.93
N GLY A 967 -0.51 23.27 20.72
CA GLY A 967 0.69 22.45 20.76
C GLY A 967 1.02 21.96 22.17
N ALA A 968 1.99 21.04 22.27
CA ALA A 968 2.33 20.38 23.53
C ALA A 968 2.74 21.34 24.65
N ALA A 969 3.47 22.41 24.33
CA ALA A 969 3.87 23.41 25.32
C ALA A 969 2.69 24.17 25.91
N LYS A 970 1.68 24.48 25.08
CA LYS A 970 0.47 25.18 25.50
C LYS A 970 -0.47 24.25 26.26
N PHE A 971 -0.52 22.99 25.88
CA PHE A 971 -1.24 21.94 26.60
C PHE A 971 -0.62 21.69 28.00
N GLY A 972 0.71 21.62 28.07
CA GLY A 972 1.44 21.22 29.26
C GLY A 972 1.41 19.70 29.45
N TYR A 973 1.06 19.25 30.65
CA TYR A 973 0.82 17.84 30.94
C TYR A 973 -0.25 17.69 32.02
N LEU A 974 -0.92 16.55 32.02
CA LEU A 974 -1.78 16.13 33.13
C LEU A 974 -1.00 15.19 34.03
N LYS A 975 -1.14 15.37 35.33
CA LYS A 975 -0.76 14.37 36.33
C LYS A 975 -2.03 13.84 36.94
N ILE A 976 -2.31 12.56 36.76
CA ILE A 976 -3.54 11.95 37.25
C ILE A 976 -3.25 10.81 38.20
N ARG A 977 -4.23 10.49 39.05
CA ARG A 977 -4.27 9.28 39.86
C ARG A 977 -5.71 8.76 39.88
N ARG A 978 -5.92 7.46 39.82
CA ARG A 978 -7.28 6.91 39.92
C ARG A 978 -7.81 7.15 41.33
N ARG A 979 -9.07 7.57 41.46
CA ARG A 979 -9.73 7.68 42.76
C ARG A 979 -9.93 6.28 43.33
N SER A 980 -9.61 6.11 44.60
CA SER A 980 -9.93 4.89 45.35
C SER A 980 -11.46 4.80 45.46
N SER A 981 -12.06 3.73 44.94
CA SER A 981 -13.47 3.40 45.15
C SER A 981 -13.72 2.99 46.60
#